data_AF-A0A9W9X8G7-F1
#
_entry.id   AF-A0A9W9X8G7-F1
#
_cell.length_a   1.000
_cell.length_b   1.000
_cell.length_c   1.000
_cell.angle_alpha   90.00
_cell.angle_beta   90.00
_cell.angle_gamma   90.00
#
_symmetry.space_group_name_H-M   'P 1'
#
loop_
_entity.id
_entity.type
_entity.pdbx_description
1 polymer ?
#
loop_
_entity_poly.entity_id
_entity_poly.type
_entity_poly.pdbx_seq_one_letter_code
_entity_poly.pdbx_strand_id
1 'polypeptide(L)'
;MPEKVHTKFGESDDESSNPQTSDLPPASLVEEGNRKKKRNKKRKLDQVAEESQTATSERSVQVARTDKTSPTRPVTPKEASENEHAPAIEQGDTPAETSNFTSKPKPKSKPVHRSLTDTKTNFNSLREKANKLYESRKKLPIFNHADEIRQKLRDQDVMLLVGETGSGKSTQIPQFLVNEFWCRPTPTKIQKGDGSEKPKTVGGCIAITQPRRVAAISLARRVADEMGTPLGSSSPASKVGYSVRFDTSTSPSTRVKFLTEGMLLQEMLHDPWLTKYSAVVVDEVHERGINVDLVVGFLRNLVSGNLQGRGGVPLKVVVMSATADMESLMGFFQEGLKEQPQPQPPVHKTITNDDQTGELSTRAPRIITACHIKGRQFPVKMIYSPEPVHDFVDAALKIIFQIHYKEPMPGDILVFLTGQETVENLENLVNEYATGMDPSLPKIQVLPLFAALPQAAQQRVFAPAPPRTRKVVLATNIAETSVTVSGVRYVVDCGKAKVKQFRTRLGLDSLLVKSISKSAAIQRKGRAGREAPGQCFRLYTEKDYLALDETNTPEILRCDLTQALLNMKARGVDDIVHFPFLTRPPREALEKALLQLLNIDALQEDGRISEIGLQLAKLPLSPTLGRVLLAASEHGHECLLDVIDIISCLSVENIFLNTTSEEKKEAAETARRDLYRREGDHLTMLSTVRAYAGENVDRKAWAERHLVSHRAMQSVMDVRKQLRAQCRQTKMLPREERGDQYPDPSPELILRSFLAGFATNTARLVPDGSYRTIVGNQTVAIHPSSVLFGKKVEAILYNEFVFTNRSYARGVSAVQMDWVGEALAGK
;
A
#
# COMPACT_ATOMS: atom_id res chain seq x y z
N MET A 1 -12.44 -1.61 36.31
CA MET A 1 -12.62 -3.08 36.36
C MET A 1 -14.01 -3.35 36.88
N PRO A 2 -14.86 -3.98 36.06
CA PRO A 2 -15.70 -5.11 36.48
C PRO A 2 -14.90 -6.43 36.39
N GLU A 3 -15.53 -7.56 36.69
CA GLU A 3 -14.85 -8.85 36.88
C GLU A 3 -15.08 -9.90 35.78
N LYS A 4 -14.08 -10.79 35.62
CA LYS A 4 -14.18 -12.21 35.23
C LYS A 4 -15.02 -12.57 33.99
N VAL A 5 -14.36 -12.56 32.83
CA VAL A 5 -14.74 -13.45 31.72
C VAL A 5 -14.47 -14.90 32.12
N HIS A 6 -15.49 -15.75 32.15
CA HIS A 6 -15.36 -17.20 32.35
C HIS A 6 -15.40 -17.97 31.03
N THR A 7 -14.25 -18.13 30.37
CA THR A 7 -14.03 -19.21 29.42
C THR A 7 -13.56 -20.46 30.16
N LYS A 8 -14.19 -21.61 29.91
CA LYS A 8 -13.74 -22.90 30.48
C LYS A 8 -12.49 -23.38 29.75
N PHE A 9 -11.35 -23.33 30.42
CA PHE A 9 -10.20 -24.16 30.08
C PHE A 9 -10.44 -25.56 30.65
N GLY A 10 -10.15 -26.60 29.86
CA GLY A 10 -10.13 -27.97 30.33
C GLY A 10 -8.72 -28.31 30.81
N GLU A 11 -8.57 -28.54 32.11
CA GLU A 11 -7.37 -29.11 32.71
C GLU A 11 -7.58 -30.62 32.91
N SER A 12 -6.58 -31.42 32.56
CA SER A 12 -6.51 -32.85 32.89
C SER A 12 -5.05 -33.33 32.85
N ASP A 13 -4.39 -33.07 33.98
CA ASP A 13 -3.35 -33.88 34.65
C ASP A 13 -1.99 -34.17 33.97
N ASP A 14 -0.93 -33.89 34.75
CA ASP A 14 0.47 -34.30 34.55
C ASP A 14 0.72 -35.73 35.05
N GLU A 15 1.76 -36.40 34.52
CA GLU A 15 2.77 -37.21 35.23
C GLU A 15 3.74 -37.87 34.22
N SER A 16 5.01 -38.18 34.51
CA SER A 16 5.96 -37.63 35.49
C SER A 16 7.39 -38.07 35.11
N SER A 17 8.42 -37.24 35.36
CA SER A 17 9.80 -37.65 35.73
C SER A 17 10.76 -36.46 35.80
N ASN A 18 11.58 -36.43 36.84
CA ASN A 18 12.67 -35.48 37.12
C ASN A 18 13.86 -36.31 37.64
N PRO A 19 15.13 -35.85 37.58
CA PRO A 19 15.68 -35.30 38.83
C PRO A 19 16.82 -34.24 38.72
N GLN A 20 16.81 -33.31 39.69
CA GLN A 20 17.96 -32.81 40.48
C GLN A 20 19.11 -31.99 39.82
N THR A 21 19.86 -31.11 40.51
CA THR A 21 19.60 -30.00 41.48
C THR A 21 20.94 -29.46 42.01
N SER A 22 21.15 -28.13 42.10
CA SER A 22 22.02 -27.47 43.12
C SER A 22 22.02 -25.94 42.97
N ASP A 23 22.19 -25.19 44.08
CA ASP A 23 21.95 -23.74 44.19
C ASP A 23 23.16 -22.88 44.61
N LEU A 24 23.15 -21.60 44.19
CA LEU A 24 23.71 -20.40 44.88
C LEU A 24 25.24 -20.33 45.17
N PRO A 25 25.81 -19.21 45.70
CA PRO A 25 25.41 -17.78 45.67
C PRO A 25 26.53 -16.84 45.08
N PRO A 26 26.30 -15.51 44.95
CA PRO A 26 27.35 -14.50 44.73
C PRO A 26 27.89 -13.88 46.04
N ALA A 27 29.17 -13.47 46.07
CA ALA A 27 29.84 -12.83 47.22
C ALA A 27 30.79 -11.67 46.81
N SER A 28 31.24 -10.85 47.77
CA SER A 28 31.82 -9.51 47.52
C SER A 28 33.13 -9.18 48.28
N LEU A 29 33.96 -8.33 47.66
CA LEU A 29 35.12 -7.57 48.22
C LEU A 29 35.21 -6.23 47.43
N VAL A 30 35.46 -5.00 47.92
CA VAL A 30 36.04 -4.41 49.17
C VAL A 30 37.58 -4.50 49.21
N GLU A 31 38.40 -3.44 49.34
CA GLU A 31 38.31 -1.95 49.21
C GLU A 31 39.72 -1.43 48.75
N GLU A 32 40.18 -0.17 48.67
CA GLU A 32 39.80 1.22 49.05
C GLU A 32 40.48 2.19 48.03
N GLY A 33 40.26 3.51 48.10
CA GLY A 33 40.99 4.51 47.28
C GLY A 33 40.66 6.00 47.51
N ASN A 34 40.09 6.37 48.66
CA ASN A 34 39.53 7.68 49.00
C ASN A 34 40.49 8.89 48.89
N ARG A 35 40.12 9.93 48.10
CA ARG A 35 40.12 11.33 48.58
C ARG A 35 39.35 12.38 47.76
N LYS A 36 38.41 13.01 48.48
CA LYS A 36 37.70 14.29 48.23
C LYS A 36 38.67 15.44 47.80
N LYS A 37 38.26 16.52 47.11
CA LYS A 37 37.28 17.55 47.58
C LYS A 37 36.90 18.61 46.50
N LYS A 38 35.65 19.08 46.56
CA LYS A 38 35.04 20.42 46.25
C LYS A 38 36.01 21.55 45.79
N ARG A 39 35.65 22.53 44.92
CA ARG A 39 34.47 23.43 45.04
C ARG A 39 34.25 24.37 43.82
N ASN A 40 33.03 24.93 43.69
CA ASN A 40 32.62 25.95 42.70
C ASN A 40 33.42 27.28 42.73
N LYS A 41 33.53 27.96 41.57
CA LYS A 41 32.91 29.30 41.36
C LYS A 41 32.75 29.69 39.88
N LYS A 42 32.25 30.91 39.61
CA LYS A 42 31.61 31.37 38.36
C LYS A 42 32.13 32.78 37.97
N ARG A 43 32.08 33.11 36.67
CA ARG A 43 32.04 34.45 36.01
C ARG A 43 33.32 35.25 35.65
N LYS A 44 33.26 35.76 34.40
CA LYS A 44 33.75 37.03 33.80
C LYS A 44 35.22 37.15 33.33
N LEU A 45 35.36 37.54 32.05
CA LEU A 45 35.95 38.78 31.48
C LEU A 45 37.02 39.53 32.33
N ASP A 46 38.07 40.15 31.77
CA ASP A 46 38.15 40.81 30.43
C ASP A 46 39.54 40.78 29.73
N GLN A 47 39.70 41.58 28.66
CA GLN A 47 40.81 41.64 27.68
C GLN A 47 42.12 42.34 28.13
N VAL A 48 43.24 41.94 27.49
CA VAL A 48 44.33 42.74 26.86
C VAL A 48 44.87 41.86 25.69
N ALA A 49 45.20 42.22 24.44
CA ALA A 49 45.43 43.47 23.66
C ALA A 49 46.92 43.78 23.34
N GLU A 50 47.15 44.69 22.37
CA GLU A 50 48.44 45.25 21.88
C GLU A 50 49.35 44.29 21.06
N GLU A 51 50.06 44.69 19.98
CA GLU A 51 50.10 45.94 19.18
C GLU A 51 50.72 45.62 17.78
N SER A 52 50.78 46.44 16.71
CA SER A 52 50.46 47.85 16.37
C SER A 52 50.26 47.92 14.81
N GLN A 53 50.33 48.97 13.96
CA GLN A 53 50.50 50.46 13.91
C GLN A 53 50.10 50.86 12.44
N THR A 54 49.71 52.06 11.96
CA THR A 54 49.02 53.28 12.47
C THR A 54 48.65 54.19 11.28
N ALA A 55 47.48 54.85 11.32
CA ALA A 55 47.20 56.20 10.74
C ALA A 55 47.17 56.39 9.19
N THR A 56 46.66 57.49 8.59
CA THR A 56 46.16 58.79 9.13
C THR A 56 45.00 59.36 8.27
N SER A 57 44.33 60.43 8.73
CA SER A 57 43.23 61.16 8.06
C SER A 57 43.65 62.51 7.42
N GLU A 58 42.81 63.12 6.56
CA GLU A 58 42.28 64.52 6.65
C GLU A 58 41.49 64.96 5.37
N ARG A 59 41.25 66.27 5.14
CA ARG A 59 40.13 66.85 4.34
C ARG A 59 40.55 67.78 3.17
N SER A 60 39.54 68.15 2.34
CA SER A 60 39.38 69.45 1.62
C SER A 60 40.02 69.57 0.20
N VAL A 61 39.61 70.43 -0.77
CA VAL A 61 38.38 71.26 -0.99
C VAL A 61 38.30 71.80 -2.45
N GLN A 62 37.09 72.07 -3.00
CA GLN A 62 36.79 72.84 -4.25
C GLN A 62 37.30 72.24 -5.60
N VAL A 63 36.87 72.64 -6.82
CA VAL A 63 36.28 73.91 -7.36
C VAL A 63 34.96 73.68 -8.14
N ALA A 64 34.14 74.73 -8.25
CA ALA A 64 32.75 74.74 -8.75
C ALA A 64 32.56 75.31 -10.18
N ARG A 65 31.33 75.16 -10.74
CA ARG A 65 30.60 76.24 -11.46
C ARG A 65 29.13 75.91 -11.81
N THR A 66 28.19 76.74 -11.29
CA THR A 66 27.02 77.40 -11.95
C THR A 66 26.06 76.61 -12.88
N ASP A 67 24.74 76.85 -12.90
CA ASP A 67 23.91 77.94 -12.31
C ASP A 67 22.39 77.58 -12.24
N LYS A 68 21.65 78.22 -11.30
CA LYS A 68 20.20 78.64 -11.30
C LYS A 68 19.07 77.66 -11.80
N THR A 69 17.83 77.64 -11.29
CA THR A 69 17.07 78.51 -10.35
C THR A 69 15.92 77.75 -9.66
N SER A 70 15.50 78.19 -8.46
CA SER A 70 14.25 77.83 -7.74
C SER A 70 13.12 78.84 -8.06
N PRO A 71 11.83 78.71 -7.61
CA PRO A 71 11.22 77.86 -6.56
C PRO A 71 10.09 76.92 -7.12
N THR A 72 8.94 76.52 -6.52
CA THR A 72 8.11 76.96 -5.37
C THR A 72 7.21 75.82 -4.79
N ARG A 73 6.06 76.16 -4.17
CA ARG A 73 5.05 75.35 -3.44
C ARG A 73 3.75 76.20 -3.36
N PRO A 74 2.58 75.71 -2.87
CA PRO A 74 1.98 74.36 -2.83
C PRO A 74 0.44 74.37 -3.19
N VAL A 75 -0.35 73.41 -2.63
CA VAL A 75 -1.84 73.37 -2.45
C VAL A 75 -2.64 72.40 -3.37
N THR A 76 -3.82 71.98 -2.87
CA THR A 76 -4.69 70.80 -3.15
C THR A 76 -6.15 71.22 -3.47
N PRO A 77 -7.18 70.34 -3.50
CA PRO A 77 -7.48 69.16 -4.35
C PRO A 77 -8.94 69.16 -4.94
N LYS A 78 -9.36 68.16 -5.77
CA LYS A 78 -10.72 67.52 -5.77
C LYS A 78 -10.98 66.44 -6.88
N GLU A 79 -12.02 65.64 -6.62
CA GLU A 79 -13.05 64.93 -7.45
C GLU A 79 -13.07 65.07 -9.01
N ALA A 80 -13.77 64.24 -9.82
CA ALA A 80 -14.35 62.86 -9.76
C ALA A 80 -15.07 62.51 -11.11
N SER A 81 -15.37 61.22 -11.40
CA SER A 81 -16.34 60.70 -12.43
C SER A 81 -16.10 61.08 -13.92
N GLU A 82 -16.84 60.60 -14.96
CA GLU A 82 -17.35 59.28 -15.42
C GLU A 82 -17.74 59.41 -16.93
N ASN A 83 -17.68 58.33 -17.73
CA ASN A 83 -18.46 58.07 -18.98
C ASN A 83 -18.37 59.09 -20.17
N GLU A 84 -18.78 58.84 -21.43
CA GLU A 84 -18.98 57.63 -22.27
C GLU A 84 -18.98 57.97 -23.80
N HIS A 85 -18.92 56.93 -24.67
CA HIS A 85 -19.51 56.83 -26.03
C HIS A 85 -19.17 57.81 -27.20
N ALA A 86 -18.32 57.32 -28.15
CA ALA A 86 -18.57 57.17 -29.62
C ALA A 86 -19.00 58.39 -30.52
N PRO A 87 -19.27 58.28 -31.85
CA PRO A 87 -19.04 57.19 -32.84
C PRO A 87 -18.45 57.59 -34.24
N ALA A 88 -18.15 56.56 -35.07
CA ALA A 88 -18.36 56.44 -36.54
C ALA A 88 -17.55 57.20 -37.65
N ILE A 89 -17.19 56.40 -38.69
CA ILE A 89 -17.19 56.68 -40.16
C ILE A 89 -16.09 57.62 -40.77
N GLU A 90 -15.52 57.39 -41.97
CA GLU A 90 -15.20 56.17 -42.77
C GLU A 90 -14.27 56.53 -43.99
N GLN A 91 -13.66 55.52 -44.67
CA GLN A 91 -12.97 55.54 -46.00
C GLN A 91 -11.70 56.42 -46.13
N GLY A 92 -10.57 55.99 -46.72
CA GLY A 92 -10.09 54.74 -47.35
C GLY A 92 -8.55 54.81 -47.52
N ASP A 93 -7.81 54.03 -48.33
CA ASP A 93 -8.12 52.85 -49.15
C ASP A 93 -6.82 52.00 -49.38
N THR A 94 -6.37 51.76 -50.63
CA THR A 94 -5.29 50.81 -51.05
C THR A 94 -4.46 51.35 -52.25
N PRO A 95 -3.31 50.77 -52.69
CA PRO A 95 -2.93 49.33 -52.69
C PRO A 95 -1.49 48.94 -52.28
N ALA A 96 -1.31 47.64 -52.00
CA ALA A 96 -0.04 46.91 -52.04
C ALA A 96 -0.30 45.43 -52.40
N GLU A 97 0.65 44.78 -53.09
CA GLU A 97 0.40 43.48 -53.75
C GLU A 97 0.71 42.23 -52.91
N THR A 98 0.10 41.14 -53.37
CA THR A 98 0.16 39.71 -52.99
C THR A 98 1.51 39.16 -52.46
N SER A 99 1.58 38.07 -51.67
CA SER A 99 0.68 36.90 -51.64
C SER A 99 0.65 36.08 -50.33
N ASN A 100 -0.58 35.74 -49.92
CA ASN A 100 -1.04 34.45 -49.37
C ASN A 100 -0.21 33.64 -48.35
N PHE A 101 -0.57 33.80 -47.07
CA PHE A 101 -0.77 32.66 -46.15
C PHE A 101 -2.07 32.87 -45.37
N THR A 102 -3.15 32.15 -45.72
CA THR A 102 -4.52 32.44 -45.22
C THR A 102 -5.03 31.40 -44.22
N SER A 103 -4.92 31.71 -42.92
CA SER A 103 -5.64 30.99 -41.86
C SER A 103 -7.11 31.45 -41.76
N LYS A 104 -8.08 30.52 -41.82
CA LYS A 104 -9.52 30.77 -41.56
C LYS A 104 -10.21 29.48 -41.02
N PRO A 105 -11.45 29.52 -40.49
CA PRO A 105 -11.62 29.24 -39.06
C PRO A 105 -12.36 27.92 -38.70
N LYS A 106 -12.36 27.59 -37.40
CA LYS A 106 -13.04 26.40 -36.83
C LYS A 106 -14.56 26.43 -37.04
N PRO A 107 -15.19 25.38 -37.62
CA PRO A 107 -16.63 25.19 -37.60
C PRO A 107 -17.13 24.63 -36.26
N LYS A 108 -18.40 24.92 -35.90
CA LYS A 108 -19.07 24.36 -34.72
C LYS A 108 -19.44 22.89 -34.96
N SER A 109 -19.01 21.98 -34.09
CA SER A 109 -19.35 20.54 -34.18
C SER A 109 -20.76 20.24 -33.66
N LYS A 110 -21.60 19.60 -34.49
CA LYS A 110 -22.87 18.98 -34.08
C LYS A 110 -22.62 17.67 -33.30
N PRO A 111 -23.57 17.20 -32.46
CA PRO A 111 -23.42 15.93 -31.74
C PRO A 111 -23.36 14.75 -32.72
N VAL A 112 -22.33 13.91 -32.58
CA VAL A 112 -22.11 12.73 -33.44
C VAL A 112 -22.82 11.52 -32.84
N HIS A 113 -23.88 11.05 -33.49
CA HIS A 113 -24.39 9.69 -33.29
C HIS A 113 -23.30 8.70 -33.71
N ARG A 114 -22.71 7.97 -32.75
CA ARG A 114 -21.78 6.87 -33.03
C ARG A 114 -22.54 5.70 -33.67
N SER A 115 -22.16 5.32 -34.89
CA SER A 115 -22.66 4.11 -35.53
C SER A 115 -22.04 2.85 -34.92
N LEU A 116 -22.76 1.72 -35.03
CA LEU A 116 -22.36 0.41 -34.49
C LEU A 116 -21.22 -0.28 -35.30
N THR A 117 -20.57 0.44 -36.22
CA THR A 117 -19.54 -0.09 -37.13
C THR A 117 -18.12 -0.06 -36.55
N ASP A 118 -17.86 0.86 -35.62
CA ASP A 118 -16.53 1.22 -35.12
C ASP A 118 -15.87 0.14 -34.21
N THR A 119 -16.60 -0.91 -33.86
CA THR A 119 -16.11 -1.99 -32.98
C THR A 119 -15.25 -3.02 -33.72
N LYS A 120 -15.58 -3.34 -34.99
CA LYS A 120 -14.94 -4.44 -35.73
C LYS A 120 -13.45 -4.17 -36.03
N THR A 121 -13.11 -2.92 -36.38
CA THR A 121 -11.74 -2.47 -36.64
C THR A 121 -10.82 -2.67 -35.44
N ASN A 122 -11.31 -2.34 -34.24
CA ASN A 122 -10.56 -2.45 -32.98
C ASN A 122 -10.27 -3.90 -32.54
N PHE A 123 -11.08 -4.88 -32.93
CA PHE A 123 -10.78 -6.30 -32.61
C PHE A 123 -9.66 -6.89 -33.49
N ASN A 124 -9.53 -6.45 -34.75
CA ASN A 124 -8.48 -6.95 -35.64
C ASN A 124 -7.08 -6.52 -35.16
N SER A 125 -6.89 -5.26 -34.79
CA SER A 125 -5.61 -4.74 -34.29
C SER A 125 -5.20 -5.40 -32.96
N LEU A 126 -6.14 -5.69 -32.06
CA LEU A 126 -5.90 -6.49 -30.85
C LEU A 126 -5.45 -7.92 -31.17
N ARG A 127 -6.04 -8.56 -32.19
CA ARG A 127 -5.67 -9.93 -32.61
C ARG A 127 -4.28 -9.97 -33.26
N GLU A 128 -3.93 -8.98 -34.08
CA GLU A 128 -2.57 -8.82 -34.61
C GLU A 128 -1.53 -8.63 -33.50
N LYS A 129 -1.85 -7.80 -32.49
CA LYS A 129 -1.01 -7.59 -31.30
C LYS A 129 -0.80 -8.89 -30.52
N ALA A 130 -1.86 -9.67 -30.30
CA ALA A 130 -1.78 -10.98 -29.66
C ALA A 130 -0.91 -11.97 -30.44
N ASN A 131 -1.05 -12.02 -31.78
CA ASN A 131 -0.21 -12.86 -32.65
C ASN A 131 1.28 -12.48 -32.55
N LYS A 132 1.62 -11.18 -32.59
CA LYS A 132 2.99 -10.68 -32.40
C LYS A 132 3.55 -11.03 -31.02
N LEU A 133 2.72 -11.01 -29.99
CA LEU A 133 3.11 -11.41 -28.63
C LEU A 133 3.25 -12.93 -28.48
N TYR A 134 2.53 -13.76 -29.24
CA TYR A 134 2.56 -15.22 -29.12
C TYR A 134 3.97 -15.81 -29.33
N GLU A 135 4.73 -15.32 -30.30
CA GLU A 135 6.13 -15.75 -30.53
C GLU A 135 7.09 -15.29 -29.42
N SER A 136 6.74 -14.25 -28.65
CA SER A 136 7.47 -13.89 -27.42
C SER A 136 7.10 -14.81 -26.25
N ARG A 137 5.83 -15.26 -26.19
CA ARG A 137 5.31 -16.12 -25.12
C ARG A 137 5.85 -17.54 -25.20
N LYS A 138 5.97 -18.12 -26.40
CA LYS A 138 6.66 -19.42 -26.63
C LYS A 138 8.09 -19.45 -26.07
N LYS A 139 8.75 -18.30 -26.00
CA LYS A 139 10.12 -18.18 -25.49
C LYS A 139 10.20 -18.09 -23.95
N LEU A 140 9.09 -18.02 -23.22
CA LEU A 140 9.08 -18.00 -21.76
C LEU A 140 9.35 -19.40 -21.17
N PRO A 141 10.15 -19.55 -20.10
CA PRO A 141 10.46 -20.85 -19.50
C PRO A 141 9.23 -21.71 -19.16
N ILE A 142 8.16 -21.10 -18.65
CA ILE A 142 6.92 -21.80 -18.29
C ILE A 142 6.18 -22.44 -19.48
N PHE A 143 6.43 -21.98 -20.72
CA PHE A 143 5.67 -22.42 -21.89
C PHE A 143 5.88 -23.91 -22.20
N ASN A 144 7.08 -24.42 -21.97
CA ASN A 144 7.41 -25.84 -22.16
C ASN A 144 6.72 -26.75 -21.13
N HIS A 145 6.23 -26.21 -20.01
CA HIS A 145 5.53 -26.95 -18.96
C HIS A 145 4.00 -26.85 -19.07
N ALA A 146 3.46 -26.23 -20.13
CA ALA A 146 2.03 -25.91 -20.24
C ALA A 146 1.13 -27.16 -20.11
N ASP A 147 1.49 -28.27 -20.75
CA ASP A 147 0.69 -29.50 -20.73
C ASP A 147 0.95 -30.36 -19.48
N GLU A 148 2.15 -30.31 -18.91
CA GLU A 148 2.45 -30.86 -17.58
C GLU A 148 1.55 -30.21 -16.51
N ILE A 149 1.48 -28.87 -16.52
CA ILE A 149 0.65 -28.06 -15.62
C ILE A 149 -0.84 -28.36 -15.81
N ARG A 150 -1.32 -28.47 -17.06
CA ARG A 150 -2.72 -28.84 -17.35
C ARG A 150 -3.05 -30.22 -16.79
N GLN A 151 -2.21 -31.22 -17.07
CA GLN A 151 -2.48 -32.59 -16.65
C GLN A 151 -2.52 -32.70 -15.13
N LYS A 152 -1.50 -32.17 -14.44
CA LYS A 152 -1.44 -32.11 -12.98
C LYS A 152 -2.68 -31.46 -12.34
N LEU A 153 -3.25 -30.43 -12.96
CA LEU A 153 -4.48 -29.76 -12.50
C LEU A 153 -5.79 -30.39 -12.98
N ARG A 154 -5.78 -31.36 -13.90
CA ARG A 154 -6.93 -32.24 -14.11
C ARG A 154 -7.03 -33.21 -12.94
N ASP A 155 -5.93 -33.92 -12.71
CA ASP A 155 -5.82 -35.03 -11.77
C ASP A 155 -5.96 -34.58 -10.31
N GLN A 156 -5.34 -33.45 -9.93
CA GLN A 156 -5.30 -32.98 -8.55
C GLN A 156 -5.95 -31.60 -8.37
N ASP A 157 -6.47 -31.34 -7.17
CA ASP A 157 -7.19 -30.09 -6.84
C ASP A 157 -6.26 -28.98 -6.30
N VAL A 158 -5.04 -29.32 -5.87
CA VAL A 158 -4.03 -28.36 -5.37
C VAL A 158 -2.68 -28.56 -6.06
N MET A 159 -2.13 -27.47 -6.60
CA MET A 159 -0.78 -27.44 -7.19
C MET A 159 0.06 -26.30 -6.60
N LEU A 160 1.27 -26.63 -6.17
CA LEU A 160 2.31 -25.65 -5.82
C LEU A 160 3.26 -25.47 -7.01
N LEU A 161 3.56 -24.22 -7.37
CA LEU A 161 4.33 -23.88 -8.56
C LEU A 161 5.44 -22.88 -8.23
N VAL A 162 6.67 -23.38 -8.16
CA VAL A 162 7.87 -22.56 -7.97
C VAL A 162 8.48 -22.22 -9.32
N GLY A 163 8.72 -20.93 -9.52
CA GLY A 163 9.40 -20.42 -10.70
C GLY A 163 9.84 -18.98 -10.47
N GLU A 164 11.07 -18.68 -10.92
CA GLU A 164 11.67 -17.36 -10.74
C GLU A 164 10.79 -16.23 -11.33
N THR A 165 10.86 -15.03 -10.75
CA THR A 165 10.16 -13.86 -11.29
C THR A 165 10.63 -13.58 -12.71
N GLY A 166 9.71 -13.52 -13.68
CA GLY A 166 10.02 -13.42 -15.12
C GLY A 166 9.95 -14.74 -15.90
N SER A 167 9.84 -15.90 -15.24
CA SER A 167 9.62 -17.21 -15.91
C SER A 167 8.30 -17.33 -16.67
N GLY A 168 7.34 -16.44 -16.40
CA GLY A 168 6.04 -16.34 -17.07
C GLY A 168 4.82 -16.72 -16.21
N LYS A 169 5.00 -17.12 -14.93
CA LYS A 169 3.93 -17.57 -14.00
C LYS A 169 2.61 -16.81 -14.17
N SER A 170 2.62 -15.54 -13.79
CA SER A 170 1.45 -14.67 -13.62
C SER A 170 0.73 -14.33 -14.93
N THR A 171 1.42 -14.41 -16.08
CA THR A 171 0.83 -14.12 -17.39
C THR A 171 0.34 -15.38 -18.11
N GLN A 172 1.07 -16.50 -18.02
CA GLN A 172 0.76 -17.69 -18.80
C GLN A 172 -0.19 -18.67 -18.10
N ILE A 173 -0.10 -18.86 -16.78
CA ILE A 173 -0.97 -19.79 -16.04
C ILE A 173 -2.46 -19.54 -16.33
N PRO A 174 -2.99 -18.30 -16.26
CA PRO A 174 -4.41 -18.07 -16.55
C PRO A 174 -4.79 -18.45 -17.97
N GLN A 175 -3.88 -18.26 -18.93
CA GLN A 175 -4.10 -18.55 -20.35
C GLN A 175 -4.01 -20.06 -20.67
N PHE A 176 -3.27 -20.84 -19.87
CA PHE A 176 -3.26 -22.30 -19.98
C PHE A 176 -4.53 -22.93 -19.42
N LEU A 177 -5.02 -22.41 -18.29
CA LEU A 177 -6.14 -22.97 -17.54
C LEU A 177 -7.53 -22.53 -18.05
N VAL A 178 -7.68 -21.31 -18.59
CA VAL A 178 -8.99 -20.76 -18.98
C VAL A 178 -9.74 -21.60 -20.02
N ASN A 179 -9.06 -22.45 -20.79
CA ASN A 179 -9.69 -23.32 -21.79
C ASN A 179 -9.89 -24.77 -21.34
N GLU A 180 -9.46 -25.15 -20.13
CA GLU A 180 -9.69 -26.49 -19.57
C GLU A 180 -11.19 -26.77 -19.34
N PHE A 181 -11.58 -28.04 -19.37
CA PHE A 181 -12.99 -28.45 -19.30
C PHE A 181 -13.63 -28.07 -17.95
N TRP A 182 -12.90 -28.25 -16.84
CA TRP A 182 -13.33 -27.87 -15.49
C TRP A 182 -13.34 -26.34 -15.26
N CYS A 183 -12.78 -25.56 -16.20
CA CYS A 183 -12.87 -24.10 -16.21
C CYS A 183 -14.16 -23.56 -16.84
N ARG A 184 -15.08 -24.43 -17.29
CA ARG A 184 -16.39 -24.06 -17.84
C ARG A 184 -17.42 -23.82 -16.70
N PRO A 185 -18.40 -22.91 -16.89
CA PRO A 185 -19.50 -22.77 -15.94
C PRO A 185 -20.35 -24.05 -15.93
N THR A 186 -20.56 -24.61 -14.75
CA THR A 186 -21.32 -25.85 -14.52
C THR A 186 -22.63 -25.50 -13.81
N PRO A 187 -23.81 -25.77 -14.39
CA PRO A 187 -25.07 -25.67 -13.67
C PRO A 187 -25.12 -26.72 -12.55
N THR A 188 -25.36 -26.29 -11.31
CA THR A 188 -25.46 -27.17 -10.15
C THR A 188 -26.70 -26.85 -9.33
N LYS A 189 -27.05 -27.73 -8.39
CA LYS A 189 -27.88 -27.40 -7.24
C LYS A 189 -27.00 -27.30 -6.01
N ILE A 190 -27.31 -26.34 -5.13
CA ILE A 190 -26.68 -26.21 -3.81
C ILE A 190 -27.77 -26.30 -2.76
N GLN A 191 -27.63 -27.23 -1.81
CA GLN A 191 -28.44 -27.26 -0.60
C GLN A 191 -28.08 -26.08 0.29
N LYS A 192 -29.08 -25.39 0.84
CA LYS A 192 -28.89 -24.47 1.97
C LYS A 192 -29.01 -25.23 3.31
N GLY A 193 -28.72 -24.53 4.41
CA GLY A 193 -29.02 -25.01 5.77
C GLY A 193 -30.51 -25.15 6.11
N ASP A 194 -31.44 -24.69 5.25
CA ASP A 194 -32.88 -24.96 5.38
C ASP A 194 -33.32 -26.26 4.63
N GLY A 195 -32.36 -27.02 4.10
CA GLY A 195 -32.60 -28.25 3.32
C GLY A 195 -33.01 -28.02 1.86
N SER A 196 -33.43 -26.80 1.46
CA SER A 196 -33.86 -26.53 0.09
C SER A 196 -32.69 -26.45 -0.90
N GLU A 197 -32.89 -27.04 -2.08
CA GLU A 197 -31.97 -26.94 -3.21
C GLU A 197 -32.20 -25.66 -4.01
N LYS A 198 -31.15 -24.84 -4.21
CA LYS A 198 -31.19 -23.71 -5.14
C LYS A 198 -30.31 -23.97 -6.36
N PRO A 199 -30.82 -23.77 -7.61
CA PRO A 199 -29.96 -23.81 -8.79
C PRO A 199 -28.95 -22.66 -8.76
N LYS A 200 -27.67 -22.98 -8.97
CA LYS A 200 -26.56 -22.01 -9.07
C LYS A 200 -25.52 -22.51 -10.06
N THR A 201 -25.07 -21.64 -10.96
CA THR A 201 -23.93 -21.93 -11.83
C THR A 201 -22.63 -21.77 -11.04
N VAL A 202 -21.76 -22.77 -11.11
CA VAL A 202 -20.46 -22.81 -10.41
C VAL A 202 -19.33 -22.86 -11.44
N GLY A 203 -18.27 -22.09 -11.22
CA GLY A 203 -17.13 -21.98 -12.12
C GLY A 203 -17.34 -21.07 -13.33
N GLY A 204 -16.40 -21.12 -14.27
CA GLY A 204 -16.39 -20.29 -15.48
C GLY A 204 -15.33 -19.18 -15.50
N CYS A 205 -14.87 -18.75 -14.33
CA CYS A 205 -13.87 -17.70 -14.12
C CYS A 205 -12.64 -18.22 -13.34
N ILE A 206 -11.49 -17.57 -13.52
CA ILE A 206 -10.26 -17.77 -12.74
C ILE A 206 -9.93 -16.48 -11.99
N ALA A 207 -9.72 -16.58 -10.68
CA ALA A 207 -9.16 -15.51 -9.85
C ALA A 207 -7.64 -15.62 -9.80
N ILE A 208 -6.93 -14.50 -9.91
CA ILE A 208 -5.47 -14.42 -9.68
C ILE A 208 -5.18 -13.30 -8.70
N THR A 209 -4.72 -13.65 -7.49
CA THR A 209 -4.33 -12.65 -6.51
C THR A 209 -2.98 -12.02 -6.85
N GLN A 210 -2.77 -10.79 -6.41
CA GLN A 210 -1.51 -10.05 -6.52
C GLN A 210 -1.39 -9.10 -5.31
N PRO A 211 -0.26 -9.11 -4.56
CA PRO A 211 -0.10 -8.28 -3.36
C PRO A 211 -0.14 -6.76 -3.61
N ARG A 212 0.01 -6.32 -4.87
CA ARG A 212 0.14 -4.90 -5.24
C ARG A 212 -0.87 -4.51 -6.31
N ARG A 213 -1.63 -3.43 -6.06
CA ARG A 213 -2.64 -2.88 -7.01
C ARG A 213 -2.07 -2.67 -8.41
N VAL A 214 -0.85 -2.16 -8.51
CA VAL A 214 -0.16 -1.89 -9.79
C VAL A 214 0.16 -3.19 -10.54
N ALA A 215 0.53 -4.27 -9.84
CA ALA A 215 0.75 -5.58 -10.45
C ALA A 215 -0.56 -6.15 -11.01
N ALA A 216 -1.65 -6.16 -10.22
CA ALA A 216 -2.97 -6.61 -10.68
C ALA A 216 -3.43 -5.91 -11.96
N ILE A 217 -3.36 -4.57 -12.01
CA ILE A 217 -3.80 -3.76 -13.16
C ILE A 217 -2.90 -3.97 -14.38
N SER A 218 -1.58 -4.00 -14.19
CA SER A 218 -0.63 -4.14 -15.30
C SER A 218 -0.61 -5.55 -15.88
N LEU A 219 -0.71 -6.59 -15.05
CA LEU A 219 -0.86 -7.98 -15.50
C LEU A 219 -2.19 -8.21 -16.22
N ALA A 220 -3.30 -7.66 -15.71
CA ALA A 220 -4.58 -7.73 -16.41
C ALA A 220 -4.51 -7.09 -17.80
N ARG A 221 -3.90 -5.91 -17.92
CA ARG A 221 -3.70 -5.25 -19.22
C ARG A 221 -2.80 -6.07 -20.14
N ARG A 222 -1.70 -6.62 -19.62
CA ARG A 222 -0.75 -7.45 -20.38
C ARG A 222 -1.37 -8.76 -20.86
N VAL A 223 -2.19 -9.41 -20.04
CA VAL A 223 -2.89 -10.65 -20.41
C VAL A 223 -4.07 -10.36 -21.35
N ALA A 224 -4.75 -9.21 -21.22
CA ALA A 224 -5.73 -8.76 -22.21
C ALA A 224 -5.10 -8.57 -23.61
N ASP A 225 -3.93 -7.92 -23.67
CA ASP A 225 -3.12 -7.78 -24.88
C ASP A 225 -2.67 -9.14 -25.45
N GLU A 226 -2.19 -10.06 -24.61
CA GLU A 226 -1.74 -11.40 -25.03
C GLU A 226 -2.87 -12.34 -25.46
N MET A 227 -4.10 -12.10 -25.00
CA MET A 227 -5.31 -12.84 -25.38
C MET A 227 -6.11 -12.15 -26.51
N GLY A 228 -5.69 -10.98 -27.00
CA GLY A 228 -6.36 -10.24 -28.06
C GLY A 228 -7.76 -9.74 -27.68
N THR A 229 -7.96 -9.35 -26.42
CA THR A 229 -9.26 -8.92 -25.87
C THR A 229 -9.17 -7.49 -25.33
N PRO A 230 -10.27 -6.71 -25.39
CA PRO A 230 -10.42 -5.52 -24.56
C PRO A 230 -10.33 -5.87 -23.07
N LEU A 231 -9.99 -4.87 -22.26
CA LEU A 231 -9.79 -4.99 -20.81
C LEU A 231 -11.03 -4.54 -20.03
N GLY A 232 -11.51 -5.39 -19.13
CA GLY A 232 -12.50 -5.02 -18.12
C GLY A 232 -13.79 -4.44 -18.69
N SER A 233 -14.23 -3.31 -18.15
CA SER A 233 -15.47 -2.63 -18.55
C SER A 233 -15.44 -1.94 -19.92
N SER A 234 -14.31 -1.94 -20.64
CA SER A 234 -14.21 -1.31 -21.98
C SER A 234 -15.03 -1.99 -23.08
N SER A 235 -15.47 -3.24 -22.86
CA SER A 235 -16.37 -3.96 -23.75
C SER A 235 -17.16 -5.04 -23.00
N PRO A 236 -18.42 -5.32 -23.35
CA PRO A 236 -19.14 -6.51 -22.86
C PRO A 236 -18.41 -7.83 -23.18
N ALA A 237 -17.58 -7.84 -24.24
CA ALA A 237 -16.82 -9.01 -24.69
C ALA A 237 -15.44 -9.20 -24.01
N SER A 238 -15.03 -8.30 -23.10
CA SER A 238 -13.72 -8.38 -22.44
C SER A 238 -13.56 -9.68 -21.64
N LYS A 239 -12.63 -10.55 -22.04
CA LYS A 239 -12.39 -11.83 -21.35
C LYS A 239 -11.48 -11.70 -20.12
N VAL A 240 -10.73 -10.61 -20.03
CA VAL A 240 -9.80 -10.30 -18.94
C VAL A 240 -10.24 -9.01 -18.24
N GLY A 241 -10.20 -8.97 -16.92
CA GLY A 241 -10.52 -7.79 -16.11
C GLY A 241 -9.75 -7.77 -14.79
N TYR A 242 -9.97 -6.73 -13.99
CA TYR A 242 -9.33 -6.61 -12.67
C TYR A 242 -10.24 -6.00 -11.60
N SER A 243 -9.89 -6.20 -10.34
CA SER A 243 -10.55 -5.59 -9.17
C SER A 243 -9.57 -5.32 -8.05
N VAL A 244 -9.41 -4.06 -7.66
CA VAL A 244 -8.58 -3.62 -6.54
C VAL A 244 -9.41 -2.70 -5.64
N ARG A 245 -8.95 -2.43 -4.41
CA ARG A 245 -9.63 -1.47 -3.52
C ARG A 245 -9.79 -0.12 -4.24
N PHE A 246 -11.01 0.38 -4.30
CA PHE A 246 -11.44 1.60 -5.01
C PHE A 246 -11.25 1.65 -6.55
N ASP A 247 -11.01 0.53 -7.24
CA ASP A 247 -11.05 0.48 -8.72
C ASP A 247 -11.36 -0.95 -9.22
N THR A 248 -12.45 -1.14 -9.95
CA THR A 248 -12.84 -2.44 -10.52
C THR A 248 -13.32 -2.29 -11.96
N SER A 249 -12.65 -3.01 -12.86
CA SER A 249 -12.95 -3.03 -14.28
C SER A 249 -13.11 -4.47 -14.76
N THR A 250 -14.37 -4.92 -14.83
CA THR A 250 -14.78 -6.26 -15.27
C THR A 250 -16.02 -6.19 -16.14
N SER A 251 -16.23 -7.21 -16.98
CA SER A 251 -17.42 -7.41 -17.81
C SER A 251 -18.17 -8.69 -17.39
N PRO A 252 -19.42 -8.92 -17.86
CA PRO A 252 -20.09 -10.21 -17.73
C PRO A 252 -19.33 -11.38 -18.39
N SER A 253 -18.50 -11.11 -19.41
CA SER A 253 -17.68 -12.10 -20.12
C SER A 253 -16.31 -12.35 -19.50
N THR A 254 -15.99 -11.74 -18.34
CA THR A 254 -14.66 -11.84 -17.72
C THR A 254 -14.41 -13.24 -17.17
N ARG A 255 -13.52 -13.99 -17.83
CA ARG A 255 -13.10 -15.35 -17.44
C ARG A 255 -11.74 -15.39 -16.75
N VAL A 256 -10.96 -14.32 -16.82
CA VAL A 256 -9.69 -14.14 -16.09
C VAL A 256 -9.77 -12.83 -15.31
N LYS A 257 -9.75 -12.89 -13.98
CA LYS A 257 -9.84 -11.73 -13.09
C LYS A 257 -8.59 -11.63 -12.22
N PHE A 258 -7.78 -10.60 -12.43
CA PHE A 258 -6.71 -10.24 -11.48
C PHE A 258 -7.29 -9.40 -10.34
N LEU A 259 -6.90 -9.66 -9.10
CA LEU A 259 -7.35 -8.88 -7.95
C LEU A 259 -6.32 -8.83 -6.84
N THR A 260 -6.42 -7.85 -5.94
CA THR A 260 -5.68 -7.90 -4.67
C THR A 260 -6.36 -8.88 -3.71
N GLU A 261 -5.61 -9.55 -2.83
CA GLU A 261 -6.09 -10.56 -1.89
C GLU A 261 -7.26 -10.04 -1.04
N GLY A 262 -7.18 -8.80 -0.56
CA GLY A 262 -8.25 -8.13 0.18
C GLY A 262 -9.57 -8.02 -0.60
N MET A 263 -9.53 -7.94 -1.93
CA MET A 263 -10.74 -7.97 -2.77
C MET A 263 -11.29 -9.39 -2.94
N LEU A 264 -10.45 -10.43 -2.88
CA LEU A 264 -10.90 -11.82 -2.85
C LEU A 264 -11.55 -12.14 -1.49
N LEU A 265 -10.94 -11.69 -0.38
CA LEU A 265 -11.53 -11.81 0.96
C LEU A 265 -12.88 -11.09 1.06
N GLN A 266 -13.04 -9.93 0.42
CA GLN A 266 -14.31 -9.20 0.31
C GLN A 266 -15.36 -9.90 -0.59
N GLU A 267 -14.96 -10.53 -1.70
CA GLU A 267 -15.88 -11.40 -2.47
C GLU A 267 -16.29 -12.63 -1.63
N MET A 268 -15.41 -13.20 -0.82
CA MET A 268 -15.71 -14.33 0.07
C MET A 268 -16.67 -13.99 1.24
N LEU A 269 -16.89 -12.72 1.58
CA LEU A 269 -17.97 -12.32 2.51
C LEU A 269 -19.36 -12.52 1.90
N HIS A 270 -19.47 -12.48 0.57
CA HIS A 270 -20.73 -12.56 -0.17
C HIS A 270 -20.92 -13.91 -0.87
N ASP A 271 -19.81 -14.59 -1.21
CA ASP A 271 -19.79 -15.95 -1.77
C ASP A 271 -18.68 -16.77 -1.07
N PRO A 272 -18.88 -17.22 0.19
CA PRO A 272 -17.86 -17.92 0.99
C PRO A 272 -17.25 -19.14 0.30
N TRP A 273 -18.05 -19.81 -0.54
CA TRP A 273 -17.70 -20.99 -1.31
C TRP A 273 -16.97 -20.71 -2.63
N LEU A 274 -16.74 -19.42 -2.97
CA LEU A 274 -16.14 -18.95 -4.23
C LEU A 274 -16.75 -19.61 -5.48
N THR A 275 -18.07 -19.81 -5.49
CA THR A 275 -18.79 -20.47 -6.58
C THR A 275 -18.58 -19.83 -7.95
N LYS A 276 -18.31 -18.52 -8.01
CA LYS A 276 -17.93 -17.81 -9.24
C LYS A 276 -16.66 -18.36 -9.94
N TYR A 277 -15.77 -19.02 -9.20
CA TYR A 277 -14.45 -19.41 -9.68
C TYR A 277 -14.28 -20.93 -9.81
N SER A 278 -13.69 -21.35 -10.94
CA SER A 278 -13.19 -22.72 -11.17
C SER A 278 -11.80 -22.91 -10.58
N ALA A 279 -10.98 -21.85 -10.61
CA ALA A 279 -9.67 -21.82 -9.98
C ALA A 279 -9.39 -20.50 -9.24
N VAL A 280 -8.63 -20.60 -8.16
CA VAL A 280 -7.91 -19.46 -7.55
C VAL A 280 -6.42 -19.71 -7.68
N VAL A 281 -5.73 -18.72 -8.24
CA VAL A 281 -4.27 -18.65 -8.28
C VAL A 281 -3.83 -17.62 -7.23
N VAL A 282 -3.08 -18.03 -6.23
CA VAL A 282 -2.44 -17.13 -5.26
C VAL A 282 -0.99 -16.94 -5.71
N ASP A 283 -0.62 -15.73 -6.11
CA ASP A 283 0.72 -15.45 -6.66
C ASP A 283 1.63 -14.73 -5.64
N GLU A 284 2.93 -14.78 -5.91
CA GLU A 284 3.98 -14.11 -5.14
C GLU A 284 3.88 -14.37 -3.61
N VAL A 285 3.46 -15.59 -3.20
CA VAL A 285 3.18 -15.95 -1.79
C VAL A 285 4.39 -15.76 -0.85
N HIS A 286 5.60 -15.75 -1.41
CA HIS A 286 6.84 -15.38 -0.72
C HIS A 286 6.90 -13.93 -0.20
N GLU A 287 5.97 -13.03 -0.57
CA GLU A 287 5.81 -11.73 0.12
C GLU A 287 5.19 -11.88 1.53
N ARG A 288 4.57 -13.03 1.86
CA ARG A 288 4.04 -13.41 3.19
C ARG A 288 3.23 -12.29 3.90
N GLY A 289 2.41 -11.60 3.13
CA GLY A 289 1.48 -10.57 3.61
C GLY A 289 0.25 -11.18 4.30
N ILE A 290 -0.34 -10.48 5.26
CA ILE A 290 -1.42 -11.04 6.11
C ILE A 290 -2.63 -11.51 5.30
N ASN A 291 -3.01 -10.78 4.24
CA ASN A 291 -4.12 -11.18 3.38
C ASN A 291 -3.81 -12.44 2.54
N VAL A 292 -2.53 -12.71 2.25
CA VAL A 292 -2.10 -13.94 1.55
C VAL A 292 -2.27 -15.14 2.47
N ASP A 293 -1.71 -15.08 3.68
CA ASP A 293 -1.81 -16.15 4.68
C ASP A 293 -3.29 -16.45 5.04
N LEU A 294 -4.16 -15.42 5.15
CA LEU A 294 -5.61 -15.61 5.29
C LEU A 294 -6.25 -16.30 4.08
N VAL A 295 -5.99 -15.83 2.87
CA VAL A 295 -6.53 -16.44 1.64
C VAL A 295 -6.11 -17.91 1.53
N VAL A 296 -4.84 -18.22 1.83
CA VAL A 296 -4.31 -19.59 1.82
C VAL A 296 -5.01 -20.47 2.88
N GLY A 297 -5.25 -19.97 4.09
CA GLY A 297 -6.05 -20.67 5.12
C GLY A 297 -7.49 -20.96 4.70
N PHE A 298 -8.18 -19.96 4.14
CA PHE A 298 -9.55 -20.17 3.63
C PHE A 298 -9.58 -21.10 2.41
N LEU A 299 -8.55 -21.10 1.57
CA LEU A 299 -8.46 -22.00 0.41
C LEU A 299 -8.16 -23.44 0.84
N ARG A 300 -7.31 -23.68 1.86
CA ARG A 300 -7.17 -25.00 2.50
C ARG A 300 -8.54 -25.54 2.89
N ASN A 301 -9.30 -24.78 3.68
CA ASN A 301 -10.62 -25.22 4.16
C ASN A 301 -11.64 -25.44 3.03
N LEU A 302 -11.51 -24.76 1.88
CA LEU A 302 -12.37 -24.99 0.71
C LEU A 302 -11.98 -26.21 -0.13
N VAL A 303 -10.71 -26.63 -0.13
CA VAL A 303 -10.25 -27.82 -0.89
C VAL A 303 -10.18 -29.08 -0.04
N SER A 304 -10.04 -28.96 1.29
CA SER A 304 -10.20 -30.07 2.24
C SER A 304 -11.63 -30.23 2.76
N GLY A 305 -12.47 -29.20 2.66
CA GLY A 305 -13.84 -29.22 3.16
C GLY A 305 -14.85 -29.99 2.30
N ASN A 306 -16.11 -29.91 2.73
CA ASN A 306 -17.26 -30.48 2.04
C ASN A 306 -17.64 -29.65 0.80
N LEU A 307 -17.87 -30.30 -0.35
CA LEU A 307 -18.19 -29.67 -1.63
C LEU A 307 -19.68 -29.30 -1.80
N GLN A 308 -20.56 -29.60 -0.84
CA GLN A 308 -21.99 -29.26 -0.89
C GLN A 308 -22.26 -27.78 -1.19
N GLY A 309 -21.53 -26.86 -0.56
CA GLY A 309 -21.66 -25.41 -0.81
C GLY A 309 -21.20 -24.96 -2.22
N ARG A 310 -20.62 -25.87 -3.01
CA ARG A 310 -20.27 -25.71 -4.42
C ARG A 310 -21.03 -26.68 -5.34
N GLY A 311 -22.06 -27.35 -4.85
CA GLY A 311 -22.86 -28.31 -5.63
C GLY A 311 -22.05 -29.50 -6.14
N GLY A 312 -21.04 -29.94 -5.37
CA GLY A 312 -20.11 -31.02 -5.73
C GLY A 312 -18.94 -30.59 -6.64
N VAL A 313 -18.97 -29.38 -7.21
CA VAL A 313 -17.91 -28.93 -8.15
C VAL A 313 -16.67 -28.48 -7.35
N PRO A 314 -15.49 -29.12 -7.54
CA PRO A 314 -14.28 -28.76 -6.81
C PRO A 314 -13.81 -27.33 -7.13
N LEU A 315 -12.95 -26.79 -6.28
CA LEU A 315 -12.16 -25.58 -6.57
C LEU A 315 -10.71 -26.01 -6.82
N LYS A 316 -10.13 -25.62 -7.95
CA LYS A 316 -8.69 -25.80 -8.19
C LYS A 316 -7.91 -24.67 -7.50
N VAL A 317 -6.84 -24.98 -6.79
CA VAL A 317 -5.97 -24.01 -6.13
C VAL A 317 -4.55 -24.12 -6.67
N VAL A 318 -4.00 -22.99 -7.11
CA VAL A 318 -2.61 -22.87 -7.55
C VAL A 318 -1.89 -21.87 -6.67
N VAL A 319 -0.85 -22.31 -5.97
CA VAL A 319 -0.01 -21.43 -5.14
C VAL A 319 1.31 -21.22 -5.85
N MET A 320 1.64 -19.98 -6.19
CA MET A 320 2.83 -19.62 -6.97
C MET A 320 3.85 -18.87 -6.11
N SER A 321 5.11 -19.29 -6.19
CA SER A 321 6.23 -18.69 -5.46
C SER A 321 7.46 -18.49 -6.36
N ALA A 322 8.36 -17.61 -5.93
CA ALA A 322 9.70 -17.45 -6.50
C ALA A 322 10.80 -18.03 -5.59
N THR A 323 10.46 -18.47 -4.37
CA THR A 323 11.38 -19.07 -3.38
C THR A 323 11.08 -20.54 -3.16
N ALA A 324 12.03 -21.27 -2.58
CA ALA A 324 12.00 -22.72 -2.43
C ALA A 324 11.28 -23.24 -1.15
N ASP A 325 10.50 -22.39 -0.46
CA ASP A 325 9.70 -22.79 0.72
C ASP A 325 8.45 -23.61 0.31
N MET A 326 8.71 -24.75 -0.33
CA MET A 326 7.71 -25.71 -0.79
C MET A 326 7.29 -26.64 0.33
N GLU A 327 8.21 -27.03 1.21
CA GLU A 327 7.96 -28.06 2.24
C GLU A 327 6.93 -27.57 3.26
N SER A 328 7.03 -26.31 3.71
CA SER A 328 6.02 -25.66 4.57
C SER A 328 4.65 -25.62 3.90
N LEU A 329 4.58 -25.18 2.63
CA LEU A 329 3.34 -25.12 1.86
C LEU A 329 2.74 -26.52 1.57
N MET A 330 3.58 -27.53 1.31
CA MET A 330 3.15 -28.92 1.11
C MET A 330 2.58 -29.48 2.41
N GLY A 331 3.31 -29.36 3.53
CA GLY A 331 2.85 -29.78 4.85
C GLY A 331 1.53 -29.12 5.24
N PHE A 332 1.43 -27.80 5.03
CA PHE A 332 0.24 -27.01 5.34
C PHE A 332 -1.02 -27.49 4.60
N PHE A 333 -0.95 -27.81 3.31
CA PHE A 333 -2.11 -28.36 2.59
C PHE A 333 -2.30 -29.87 2.88
N GLN A 334 -1.24 -30.63 3.15
CA GLN A 334 -1.33 -32.06 3.49
C GLN A 334 -2.03 -32.29 4.82
N GLU A 335 -1.75 -31.45 5.83
CA GLU A 335 -2.41 -31.48 7.14
C GLU A 335 -3.94 -31.34 6.96
N GLY A 336 -4.38 -30.33 6.23
CA GLY A 336 -5.80 -30.12 5.91
C GLY A 336 -6.48 -31.30 5.21
N LEU A 337 -5.76 -32.06 4.39
CA LEU A 337 -6.27 -33.26 3.73
C LEU A 337 -6.27 -34.52 4.61
N LYS A 338 -5.57 -34.50 5.76
CA LYS A 338 -5.56 -35.58 6.76
C LYS A 338 -6.62 -35.38 7.86
N GLU A 339 -7.06 -34.14 8.09
CA GLU A 339 -8.02 -33.77 9.15
C GLU A 339 -9.47 -34.26 8.91
N GLN A 340 -9.78 -34.89 7.78
CA GLN A 340 -11.08 -35.53 7.60
C GLN A 340 -11.13 -36.88 8.33
N PRO A 341 -12.17 -37.15 9.15
CA PRO A 341 -12.39 -38.49 9.67
C PRO A 341 -12.69 -39.44 8.50
N GLN A 342 -11.94 -40.54 8.41
CA GLN A 342 -12.32 -41.62 7.51
C GLN A 342 -13.70 -42.15 7.92
N PRO A 343 -14.62 -42.41 6.98
CA PRO A 343 -15.89 -43.06 7.32
C PRO A 343 -15.57 -44.45 7.88
N GLN A 344 -15.93 -44.68 9.15
CA GLN A 344 -15.77 -45.99 9.77
C GLN A 344 -16.57 -47.03 8.95
N PRO A 345 -15.99 -48.18 8.59
CA PRO A 345 -16.73 -49.21 7.85
C PRO A 345 -17.90 -49.69 8.71
N PRO A 346 -19.14 -49.77 8.17
CA PRO A 346 -20.30 -50.12 8.95
C PRO A 346 -20.21 -51.57 9.45
N VAL A 347 -20.06 -51.73 10.77
CA VAL A 347 -20.06 -53.04 11.42
C VAL A 347 -21.51 -53.56 11.50
N HIS A 348 -21.98 -54.22 10.45
CA HIS A 348 -23.05 -55.22 10.57
C HIS A 348 -22.99 -56.25 9.43
N LYS A 349 -23.04 -57.54 9.80
CA LYS A 349 -23.17 -58.65 8.86
C LYS A 349 -24.64 -58.85 8.49
N THR A 350 -24.95 -58.93 7.19
CA THR A 350 -26.03 -59.77 6.65
C THR A 350 -25.54 -60.33 5.31
N ILE A 351 -25.79 -61.61 5.04
CA ILE A 351 -25.45 -62.26 3.77
C ILE A 351 -26.73 -62.45 2.97
N THR A 352 -26.84 -61.77 1.84
CA THR A 352 -27.80 -62.05 0.76
C THR A 352 -27.14 -61.70 -0.56
N ASN A 353 -27.08 -62.65 -1.49
CA ASN A 353 -26.65 -62.39 -2.86
C ASN A 353 -27.85 -61.84 -3.64
N ASP A 354 -27.68 -60.72 -4.36
CA ASP A 354 -28.29 -60.54 -5.67
C ASP A 354 -27.62 -59.39 -6.44
N ASP A 355 -28.06 -59.14 -7.67
CA ASP A 355 -27.18 -58.77 -8.78
C ASP A 355 -27.11 -57.25 -9.15
N GLN A 356 -25.98 -56.88 -9.77
CA GLN A 356 -25.75 -55.74 -10.68
C GLN A 356 -25.81 -54.25 -10.23
N THR A 357 -25.06 -53.46 -11.01
CA THR A 357 -25.00 -51.98 -11.15
C THR A 357 -24.16 -51.17 -10.15
N GLY A 358 -23.34 -50.24 -10.71
CA GLY A 358 -22.74 -49.12 -9.98
C GLY A 358 -21.24 -49.23 -9.67
N GLU A 359 -20.35 -49.00 -10.65
CA GLU A 359 -18.95 -48.66 -10.37
C GLU A 359 -18.87 -47.29 -9.69
N LEU A 360 -18.92 -47.28 -8.35
CA LEU A 360 -18.78 -46.07 -7.56
C LEU A 360 -17.30 -45.63 -7.55
N SER A 361 -16.91 -44.87 -8.57
CA SER A 361 -15.55 -44.35 -8.81
C SER A 361 -14.89 -43.81 -7.53
N THR A 362 -14.07 -44.65 -6.88
CA THR A 362 -13.28 -44.30 -5.69
C THR A 362 -12.17 -43.34 -6.11
N ARG A 363 -12.48 -42.04 -6.07
CA ARG A 363 -11.57 -40.96 -6.46
C ARG A 363 -10.27 -41.09 -5.67
N ALA A 364 -9.16 -41.29 -6.39
CA ALA A 364 -7.83 -41.52 -5.84
C ALA A 364 -7.45 -40.47 -4.76
N PRO A 365 -6.59 -40.82 -3.78
CA PRO A 365 -6.22 -39.91 -2.70
C PRO A 365 -5.76 -38.55 -3.25
N ARG A 366 -6.25 -37.47 -2.65
CA ARG A 366 -5.92 -36.10 -3.04
C ARG A 366 -4.45 -35.84 -2.70
N ILE A 367 -3.59 -35.78 -3.72
CA ILE A 367 -2.14 -35.58 -3.57
C ILE A 367 -1.79 -34.18 -4.07
N ILE A 368 -1.22 -33.35 -3.20
CA ILE A 368 -0.72 -32.03 -3.59
C ILE A 368 0.46 -32.19 -4.53
N THR A 369 0.39 -31.55 -5.69
CA THR A 369 1.40 -31.70 -6.74
C THR A 369 2.34 -30.48 -6.78
N ALA A 370 3.63 -30.75 -6.88
CA ALA A 370 4.66 -29.74 -7.12
C ALA A 370 4.98 -29.57 -8.62
N CYS A 371 5.31 -28.34 -9.03
CA CYS A 371 5.89 -28.01 -10.32
C CYS A 371 7.05 -27.02 -10.13
N HIS A 372 8.21 -27.32 -10.71
CA HIS A 372 9.43 -26.50 -10.59
C HIS A 372 9.90 -26.03 -11.97
N ILE A 373 9.68 -24.76 -12.27
CA ILE A 373 10.09 -24.14 -13.53
C ILE A 373 11.49 -23.58 -13.34
N LYS A 374 12.50 -24.26 -13.91
CA LYS A 374 13.88 -23.77 -13.92
C LYS A 374 13.94 -22.43 -14.68
N GLY A 375 14.55 -21.42 -14.05
CA GLY A 375 14.71 -20.10 -14.64
C GLY A 375 15.72 -20.07 -15.79
N ARG A 376 15.79 -18.91 -16.46
CA ARG A 376 16.88 -18.55 -17.38
C ARG A 376 17.72 -17.42 -16.79
N GLN A 377 18.09 -17.55 -15.52
CA GLN A 377 19.07 -16.65 -14.93
C GLN A 377 20.46 -16.94 -15.50
N PHE A 378 21.10 -15.88 -15.99
CA PHE A 378 22.52 -15.87 -16.30
C PHE A 378 23.35 -15.82 -15.01
N PRO A 379 24.61 -16.30 -15.01
CA PRO A 379 25.46 -16.25 -13.82
C PRO A 379 25.68 -14.80 -13.36
N VAL A 380 25.53 -14.59 -12.05
CA VAL A 380 25.80 -13.30 -11.38
C VAL A 380 26.97 -13.50 -10.41
N LYS A 381 28.09 -12.81 -10.67
CA LYS A 381 29.27 -12.78 -9.81
C LYS A 381 28.91 -12.07 -8.49
N MET A 382 29.27 -12.68 -7.36
CA MET A 382 29.15 -12.05 -6.04
C MET A 382 30.44 -11.32 -5.67
N ILE A 383 30.29 -10.14 -5.09
CA ILE A 383 31.37 -9.35 -4.49
C ILE A 383 30.84 -8.82 -3.15
N TYR A 384 31.58 -9.05 -2.07
CA TYR A 384 31.26 -8.55 -0.72
C TYR A 384 32.20 -7.42 -0.33
N SER A 385 31.80 -6.64 0.67
CA SER A 385 32.74 -5.74 1.36
C SER A 385 33.74 -6.57 2.18
N PRO A 386 35.05 -6.23 2.20
CA PRO A 386 36.00 -6.91 3.09
C PRO A 386 35.73 -6.60 4.56
N GLU A 387 35.20 -5.41 4.86
CA GLU A 387 34.93 -4.92 6.22
C GLU A 387 33.47 -4.43 6.37
N PRO A 388 32.91 -4.39 7.59
CA PRO A 388 31.55 -3.89 7.83
C PRO A 388 31.40 -2.41 7.47
N VAL A 389 30.41 -2.09 6.62
CA VAL A 389 30.18 -0.72 6.15
C VAL A 389 29.23 0.04 7.08
N HIS A 390 29.72 1.14 7.67
CA HIS A 390 28.90 2.05 8.47
C HIS A 390 28.02 2.95 7.58
N ASP A 391 28.63 3.75 6.68
CA ASP A 391 27.91 4.56 5.70
C ASP A 391 27.76 3.80 4.37
N PHE A 392 26.57 3.23 4.15
CA PHE A 392 26.23 2.53 2.92
C PHE A 392 25.81 3.46 1.77
N VAL A 393 25.64 4.77 2.01
CA VAL A 393 25.34 5.77 0.97
C VAL A 393 26.64 6.18 0.27
N ASP A 394 27.67 6.54 1.03
CA ASP A 394 29.02 6.80 0.50
C ASP A 394 29.63 5.55 -0.16
N ALA A 395 29.49 4.37 0.46
CA ALA A 395 29.95 3.13 -0.15
C ALA A 395 29.18 2.79 -1.45
N ALA A 396 27.87 3.09 -1.53
CA ALA A 396 27.12 2.95 -2.77
C ALA A 396 27.59 3.94 -3.84
N LEU A 397 27.84 5.21 -3.49
CA LEU A 397 28.40 6.24 -4.39
C LEU A 397 29.70 5.77 -5.03
N LYS A 398 30.65 5.29 -4.20
CA LYS A 398 31.95 4.76 -4.63
C LYS A 398 31.81 3.57 -5.57
N ILE A 399 30.91 2.64 -5.28
CA ILE A 399 30.67 1.47 -6.14
C ILE A 399 29.96 1.85 -7.46
N ILE A 400 28.99 2.77 -7.45
CA ILE A 400 28.32 3.29 -8.66
C ILE A 400 29.36 3.86 -9.63
N PHE A 401 30.26 4.72 -9.13
CA PHE A 401 31.32 5.28 -9.96
C PHE A 401 32.38 4.24 -10.35
N GLN A 402 32.80 3.34 -9.46
CA GLN A 402 33.70 2.24 -9.82
C GLN A 402 33.17 1.41 -11.00
N ILE A 403 31.88 1.06 -10.98
CA ILE A 403 31.21 0.39 -12.10
C ILE A 403 31.19 1.30 -13.33
N HIS A 404 30.84 2.59 -13.18
CA HIS A 404 30.80 3.57 -14.26
C HIS A 404 32.13 3.69 -15.03
N TYR A 405 33.26 3.82 -14.32
CA TYR A 405 34.58 3.96 -14.93
C TYR A 405 35.17 2.65 -15.49
N LYS A 406 34.91 1.49 -14.86
CA LYS A 406 35.60 0.23 -15.18
C LYS A 406 34.81 -0.74 -16.06
N GLU A 407 33.48 -0.78 -15.95
CA GLU A 407 32.66 -1.80 -16.61
C GLU A 407 32.09 -1.29 -17.95
N PRO A 408 32.18 -2.07 -19.05
CA PRO A 408 31.72 -1.64 -20.37
C PRO A 408 30.21 -1.47 -20.47
N MET A 409 29.76 -0.67 -21.45
CA MET A 409 28.34 -0.59 -21.84
C MET A 409 28.01 -1.63 -22.91
N PRO A 410 26.74 -2.10 -23.01
CA PRO A 410 25.59 -1.73 -22.17
C PRO A 410 25.58 -2.43 -20.81
N GLY A 411 24.86 -1.85 -19.86
CA GLY A 411 24.62 -2.43 -18.54
C GLY A 411 24.28 -1.35 -17.52
N ASP A 412 23.04 -1.37 -17.03
CA ASP A 412 22.52 -0.42 -16.05
C ASP A 412 22.76 -0.91 -14.62
N ILE A 413 22.73 0.04 -13.67
CA ILE A 413 22.95 -0.20 -12.25
C ILE A 413 21.62 -0.11 -11.49
N LEU A 414 21.34 -1.07 -10.61
CA LEU A 414 20.24 -1.04 -9.65
C LEU A 414 20.80 -1.04 -8.23
N VAL A 415 20.47 -0.01 -7.45
CA VAL A 415 20.97 0.19 -6.08
C VAL A 415 19.81 0.02 -5.10
N PHE A 416 19.96 -0.86 -4.12
CA PHE A 416 18.97 -1.08 -3.05
C PHE A 416 19.32 -0.25 -1.82
N LEU A 417 18.39 0.62 -1.43
CA LEU A 417 18.49 1.58 -0.31
C LEU A 417 17.30 1.45 0.65
N THR A 418 17.41 2.06 1.83
CA THR A 418 16.46 1.82 2.93
C THR A 418 15.15 2.60 2.82
N GLY A 419 15.16 3.78 2.20
CA GLY A 419 13.98 4.65 2.05
C GLY A 419 14.27 5.96 1.31
N GLN A 420 13.23 6.79 1.15
CA GLN A 420 13.24 8.04 0.38
C GLN A 420 14.47 8.94 0.65
N GLU A 421 14.66 9.37 1.89
CA GLU A 421 15.81 10.14 2.38
C GLU A 421 17.17 9.62 1.87
N THR A 422 17.44 8.31 2.00
CA THR A 422 18.69 7.71 1.50
C THR A 422 18.78 7.65 -0.02
N VAL A 423 17.64 7.60 -0.72
CA VAL A 423 17.56 7.64 -2.20
C VAL A 423 17.82 9.06 -2.70
N GLU A 424 17.16 10.07 -2.13
CA GLU A 424 17.28 11.48 -2.52
C GLU A 424 18.67 12.03 -2.20
N ASN A 425 19.25 11.67 -1.05
CA ASN A 425 20.63 12.04 -0.71
C ASN A 425 21.64 11.45 -1.70
N LEU A 426 21.49 10.17 -2.08
CA LEU A 426 22.38 9.56 -3.08
C LEU A 426 22.12 10.08 -4.49
N GLU A 427 20.88 10.44 -4.83
CA GLU A 427 20.55 11.06 -6.12
C GLU A 427 21.25 12.41 -6.27
N ASN A 428 21.22 13.25 -5.23
CA ASN A 428 21.93 14.54 -5.22
C ASN A 428 23.45 14.33 -5.39
N LEU A 429 24.06 13.46 -4.57
CA LEU A 429 25.50 13.17 -4.63
C LEU A 429 25.94 12.61 -6.00
N VAL A 430 25.20 11.66 -6.58
CA VAL A 430 25.56 11.10 -7.90
C VAL A 430 25.44 12.16 -8.99
N ASN A 431 24.42 13.04 -8.95
CA ASN A 431 24.25 14.12 -9.93
C ASN A 431 25.34 15.22 -9.79
N GLU A 432 25.73 15.56 -8.56
CA GLU A 432 26.81 16.50 -8.26
C GLU A 432 28.14 16.00 -8.83
N TYR A 433 28.56 14.78 -8.45
CA TYR A 433 29.79 14.17 -8.96
C TYR A 433 29.74 13.93 -10.48
N ALA A 434 28.57 13.58 -11.04
CA ALA A 434 28.41 13.41 -12.49
C ALA A 434 28.56 14.72 -13.28
N THR A 435 28.38 15.88 -12.65
CA THR A 435 28.59 17.20 -13.27
C THR A 435 30.09 17.52 -13.44
N GLY A 436 30.95 16.97 -12.58
CA GLY A 436 32.41 17.11 -12.63
C GLY A 436 33.14 16.05 -13.46
N MET A 437 32.44 15.17 -14.18
CA MET A 437 33.07 14.10 -14.97
C MET A 437 33.60 14.55 -16.33
N ASP A 438 34.63 13.85 -16.81
CA ASP A 438 35.23 14.05 -18.13
C ASP A 438 34.20 13.81 -19.27
N PRO A 439 34.02 14.76 -20.22
CA PRO A 439 33.08 14.63 -21.36
C PRO A 439 33.34 13.45 -22.31
N SER A 440 34.50 12.79 -22.25
CA SER A 440 34.78 11.55 -22.98
C SER A 440 33.99 10.34 -22.45
N LEU A 441 33.55 10.36 -21.19
CA LEU A 441 32.83 9.26 -20.56
C LEU A 441 31.36 9.18 -21.01
N PRO A 442 30.67 8.06 -20.74
CA PRO A 442 29.22 7.99 -20.89
C PRO A 442 28.51 8.92 -19.91
N LYS A 443 27.34 9.45 -20.28
CA LYS A 443 26.52 10.20 -19.33
C LYS A 443 25.92 9.26 -18.28
N ILE A 444 25.68 9.75 -17.07
CA ILE A 444 24.87 9.06 -16.06
C ILE A 444 23.44 9.61 -16.13
N GLN A 445 22.45 8.73 -16.02
CA GLN A 445 21.05 9.11 -15.77
C GLN A 445 20.59 8.45 -14.46
N VAL A 446 20.52 9.24 -13.40
CA VAL A 446 19.96 8.80 -12.11
C VAL A 446 18.44 8.82 -12.16
N LEU A 447 17.79 7.81 -11.59
CA LEU A 447 16.32 7.75 -11.44
C LEU A 447 15.94 7.12 -10.08
N PRO A 448 15.15 7.80 -9.23
CA PRO A 448 14.70 7.27 -7.95
C PRO A 448 13.51 6.31 -8.11
N LEU A 449 13.33 5.37 -7.17
CA LEU A 449 12.21 4.44 -7.12
C LEU A 449 11.82 4.07 -5.67
N PHE A 450 10.89 4.83 -5.10
CA PHE A 450 10.30 4.59 -3.77
C PHE A 450 8.77 4.78 -3.77
N ALA A 451 8.09 4.32 -2.72
CA ALA A 451 6.63 4.15 -2.71
C ALA A 451 5.84 5.46 -2.94
N ALA A 452 6.24 6.54 -2.27
CA ALA A 452 5.60 7.85 -2.36
C ALA A 452 5.86 8.59 -3.71
N LEU A 453 6.76 8.08 -4.55
CA LEU A 453 7.11 8.73 -5.81
C LEU A 453 5.91 8.72 -6.79
N PRO A 454 5.58 9.83 -7.48
CA PRO A 454 4.47 9.87 -8.43
C PRO A 454 4.59 8.82 -9.54
N GLN A 455 3.47 8.21 -9.93
CA GLN A 455 3.45 7.09 -10.90
C GLN A 455 4.09 7.42 -12.26
N ALA A 456 3.95 8.66 -12.74
CA ALA A 456 4.62 9.11 -13.97
C ALA A 456 6.15 9.14 -13.83
N ALA A 457 6.67 9.45 -12.64
CA ALA A 457 8.10 9.38 -12.35
C ALA A 457 8.56 7.93 -12.16
N GLN A 458 7.80 7.08 -11.45
CA GLN A 458 8.07 5.64 -11.37
C GLN A 458 8.14 4.99 -12.77
N GLN A 459 7.29 5.44 -13.71
CA GLN A 459 7.28 4.94 -15.08
C GLN A 459 8.54 5.27 -15.89
N ARG A 460 9.28 6.34 -15.55
CA ARG A 460 10.55 6.70 -16.23
C ARG A 460 11.61 5.61 -16.10
N VAL A 461 11.59 4.85 -15.01
CA VAL A 461 12.58 3.77 -14.73
C VAL A 461 12.56 2.67 -15.82
N PHE A 462 11.39 2.41 -16.42
CA PHE A 462 11.22 1.41 -17.48
C PHE A 462 11.64 1.91 -18.87
N ALA A 463 11.87 3.22 -19.04
CA ALA A 463 12.37 3.73 -20.31
C ALA A 463 13.80 3.21 -20.59
N PRO A 464 14.16 2.96 -21.86
CA PRO A 464 15.55 2.76 -22.23
C PRO A 464 16.35 4.05 -21.98
N ALA A 465 17.61 3.90 -21.58
CA ALA A 465 18.53 5.04 -21.48
C ALA A 465 18.78 5.65 -22.88
N PRO A 466 19.07 6.96 -22.98
CA PRO A 466 19.58 7.56 -24.22
C PRO A 466 20.89 6.90 -24.68
N PRO A 467 21.27 7.00 -25.97
CA PRO A 467 22.57 6.55 -26.45
C PRO A 467 23.73 7.12 -25.63
N ARG A 468 24.80 6.33 -25.45
CA ARG A 468 26.00 6.68 -24.66
C ARG A 468 25.66 7.15 -23.21
N THR A 469 24.59 6.62 -22.62
CA THR A 469 24.17 6.93 -21.24
C THR A 469 23.98 5.63 -20.45
N ARG A 470 24.49 5.57 -19.22
CA ARG A 470 24.23 4.47 -18.26
C ARG A 470 23.15 4.92 -17.28
N LYS A 471 22.08 4.14 -17.13
CA LYS A 471 21.01 4.42 -16.17
C LYS A 471 21.37 3.83 -14.79
N VAL A 472 21.12 4.62 -13.75
CA VAL A 472 21.37 4.27 -12.34
C VAL A 472 20.06 4.42 -11.59
N VAL A 473 19.48 3.29 -11.20
CA VAL A 473 18.18 3.23 -10.53
C VAL A 473 18.39 3.11 -9.02
N LEU A 474 17.96 4.12 -8.27
CA LEU A 474 18.10 4.19 -6.82
C LEU A 474 16.77 3.77 -6.17
N ALA A 475 16.68 2.51 -5.74
CA ALA A 475 15.43 1.86 -5.39
C ALA A 475 15.33 1.41 -3.94
N THR A 476 14.11 1.37 -3.42
CA THR A 476 13.79 0.56 -2.23
C THR A 476 13.48 -0.89 -2.61
N ASN A 477 13.03 -1.70 -1.66
CA ASN A 477 12.54 -3.08 -1.87
C ASN A 477 11.38 -3.21 -2.90
N ILE A 478 10.84 -2.12 -3.44
CA ILE A 478 9.91 -2.15 -4.59
C ILE A 478 10.51 -2.93 -5.77
N ALA A 479 11.81 -2.78 -6.03
CA ALA A 479 12.51 -3.47 -7.11
C ALA A 479 12.86 -4.95 -6.80
N GLU A 480 12.59 -5.43 -5.58
CA GLU A 480 13.05 -6.75 -5.10
C GLU A 480 12.23 -7.91 -5.68
N THR A 481 10.92 -7.74 -5.83
CA THR A 481 9.94 -8.75 -6.32
C THR A 481 9.23 -8.29 -7.60
N SER A 482 8.17 -7.49 -7.48
CA SER A 482 7.13 -7.30 -8.50
C SER A 482 7.45 -6.26 -9.59
N VAL A 483 8.69 -5.76 -9.65
CA VAL A 483 9.13 -4.76 -10.64
C VAL A 483 10.41 -5.22 -11.36
N THR A 484 10.33 -5.40 -12.68
CA THR A 484 11.48 -5.73 -13.54
C THR A 484 11.94 -4.51 -14.33
N VAL A 485 13.18 -4.09 -14.12
CA VAL A 485 13.84 -3.04 -14.91
C VAL A 485 14.78 -3.71 -15.92
N SER A 486 14.50 -3.54 -17.21
CA SER A 486 15.38 -4.01 -18.29
C SER A 486 16.67 -3.18 -18.38
N GLY A 487 17.74 -3.79 -18.88
CA GLY A 487 19.08 -3.22 -19.00
C GLY A 487 19.98 -3.47 -17.79
N VAL A 488 19.43 -3.83 -16.62
CA VAL A 488 20.19 -4.01 -15.37
C VAL A 488 21.15 -5.20 -15.47
N ARG A 489 22.44 -4.93 -15.24
CA ARG A 489 23.52 -5.94 -15.15
C ARG A 489 24.32 -5.85 -13.86
N TYR A 490 24.23 -4.72 -13.16
CA TYR A 490 24.96 -4.48 -11.91
C TYR A 490 23.97 -4.18 -10.78
N VAL A 491 24.07 -4.91 -9.69
CA VAL A 491 23.29 -4.67 -8.46
C VAL A 491 24.22 -4.22 -7.34
N VAL A 492 23.80 -3.20 -6.60
CA VAL A 492 24.45 -2.75 -5.36
C VAL A 492 23.43 -2.91 -4.23
N ASP A 493 23.77 -3.67 -3.18
CA ASP A 493 22.86 -4.01 -2.09
C ASP A 493 23.41 -3.59 -0.73
N CYS A 494 22.70 -2.69 -0.04
CA CYS A 494 23.04 -2.26 1.32
C CYS A 494 22.71 -3.29 2.42
N GLY A 495 22.08 -4.41 2.08
CA GLY A 495 21.72 -5.48 3.02
C GLY A 495 20.61 -5.11 4.01
N LYS A 496 19.97 -3.95 3.84
CA LYS A 496 19.00 -3.37 4.77
C LYS A 496 17.69 -2.97 4.06
N ALA A 497 16.63 -2.76 4.84
CA ALA A 497 15.34 -2.22 4.43
C ALA A 497 14.63 -1.50 5.59
N LYS A 498 13.82 -0.46 5.33
CA LYS A 498 12.83 0.03 6.32
C LYS A 498 11.62 -0.92 6.31
N VAL A 499 11.33 -1.55 7.45
CA VAL A 499 10.25 -2.54 7.64
C VAL A 499 9.23 -1.99 8.63
N LYS A 500 7.95 -2.10 8.30
CA LYS A 500 6.84 -1.79 9.21
C LYS A 500 6.69 -2.91 10.24
N GLN A 501 6.71 -2.54 11.52
CA GLN A 501 6.47 -3.41 12.66
C GLN A 501 5.52 -2.75 13.66
N PHE A 502 4.37 -3.37 13.88
CA PHE A 502 3.45 -3.06 14.96
C PHE A 502 4.04 -3.48 16.31
N ARG A 503 3.91 -2.63 17.33
CA ARG A 503 4.32 -2.91 18.72
C ARG A 503 3.08 -3.18 19.56
N THR A 504 2.64 -4.44 19.60
CA THR A 504 1.38 -4.89 20.23
C THR A 504 1.08 -4.20 21.56
N ARG A 505 1.98 -4.30 22.55
CA ARG A 505 1.81 -3.70 23.88
C ARG A 505 1.51 -2.20 23.82
N LEU A 506 2.24 -1.45 23.00
CA LEU A 506 2.05 0.00 22.83
C LEU A 506 0.88 0.37 21.92
N GLY A 507 0.44 -0.54 21.03
CA GLY A 507 -0.62 -0.29 20.04
C GLY A 507 -0.18 0.62 18.89
N LEU A 508 1.12 0.71 18.61
CA LEU A 508 1.68 1.69 17.67
C LEU A 508 2.47 1.04 16.54
N ASP A 509 2.50 1.73 15.39
CA ASP A 509 3.32 1.35 14.24
C ASP A 509 4.71 1.98 14.30
N SER A 510 5.75 1.17 14.11
CA SER A 510 7.14 1.60 13.97
C SER A 510 7.68 1.26 12.59
N LEU A 511 8.33 2.22 11.93
CA LEU A 511 9.15 1.98 10.73
C LEU A 511 10.61 1.88 11.14
N LEU A 512 11.14 0.66 11.18
CA LEU A 512 12.49 0.37 11.66
C LEU A 512 13.38 -0.08 10.49
N VAL A 513 14.61 0.43 10.42
CA VAL A 513 15.63 -0.14 9.52
C VAL A 513 16.06 -1.49 10.12
N LYS A 514 15.97 -2.56 9.33
CA LYS A 514 16.46 -3.90 9.67
C LYS A 514 17.34 -4.45 8.55
N SER A 515 18.16 -5.44 8.88
CA SER A 515 18.80 -6.31 7.89
C SER A 515 17.75 -7.08 7.09
N ILE A 516 18.10 -7.50 5.87
CA ILE A 516 17.25 -8.36 5.04
C ILE A 516 17.52 -9.85 5.32
N SER A 517 16.63 -10.74 4.85
CA SER A 517 16.91 -12.18 4.84
C SER A 517 17.81 -12.59 3.68
N LYS A 518 18.39 -13.80 3.73
CA LYS A 518 19.13 -14.42 2.62
C LYS A 518 18.23 -14.56 1.39
N SER A 519 16.97 -14.97 1.56
CA SER A 519 16.00 -15.07 0.45
C SER A 519 15.77 -13.72 -0.25
N ALA A 520 15.72 -12.60 0.49
CA ALA A 520 15.67 -11.25 -0.09
C ALA A 520 16.99 -10.89 -0.79
N ALA A 521 18.14 -11.16 -0.15
CA ALA A 521 19.46 -10.91 -0.72
C ALA A 521 19.74 -11.74 -2.01
N ILE A 522 19.11 -12.90 -2.16
CA ILE A 522 19.13 -13.73 -3.38
C ILE A 522 18.22 -13.12 -4.47
N GLN A 523 17.03 -12.62 -4.11
CA GLN A 523 16.13 -11.94 -5.06
C GLN A 523 16.72 -10.62 -5.58
N ARG A 524 17.45 -9.88 -4.74
CA ARG A 524 18.23 -8.69 -5.13
C ARG A 524 19.33 -9.05 -6.13
N LYS A 525 20.18 -10.04 -5.82
CA LYS A 525 21.17 -10.62 -6.75
C LYS A 525 20.54 -10.98 -8.10
N GLY A 526 19.41 -11.68 -8.08
CA GLY A 526 18.69 -12.13 -9.28
C GLY A 526 18.14 -11.02 -10.17
N ARG A 527 18.23 -9.74 -9.78
CA ARG A 527 17.94 -8.60 -10.68
C ARG A 527 19.04 -8.38 -11.72
N ALA A 528 20.31 -8.71 -11.41
CA ALA A 528 21.44 -8.57 -12.33
C ALA A 528 21.48 -9.65 -13.42
N GLY A 529 20.94 -10.85 -13.17
CA GLY A 529 21.08 -12.03 -14.03
C GLY A 529 19.93 -12.26 -15.03
N ARG A 530 19.08 -11.26 -15.29
CA ARG A 530 17.81 -11.45 -16.04
C ARG A 530 17.96 -11.53 -17.54
N GLU A 531 18.84 -10.71 -18.10
CA GLU A 531 18.94 -10.48 -19.55
C GLU A 531 20.35 -10.79 -20.10
N ALA A 532 21.36 -10.81 -19.22
CA ALA A 532 22.75 -11.13 -19.50
C ALA A 532 23.47 -11.53 -18.20
N PRO A 533 24.70 -12.07 -18.25
CA PRO A 533 25.55 -12.20 -17.06
C PRO A 533 25.78 -10.84 -16.39
N GLY A 534 25.97 -10.85 -15.07
CA GLY A 534 26.03 -9.63 -14.28
C GLY A 534 26.86 -9.74 -12.99
N GLN A 535 26.85 -8.69 -12.19
CA GLN A 535 27.57 -8.62 -10.91
C GLN A 535 26.67 -8.08 -9.79
N CYS A 536 26.84 -8.57 -8.57
CA CYS A 536 26.14 -8.10 -7.38
C CYS A 536 27.14 -7.75 -6.28
N PHE A 537 27.23 -6.46 -5.97
CA PHE A 537 28.07 -5.88 -4.93
C PHE A 537 27.25 -5.75 -3.64
N ARG A 538 27.66 -6.46 -2.58
CA ARG A 538 27.05 -6.41 -1.26
C ARG A 538 27.88 -5.50 -0.35
N LEU A 539 27.27 -4.45 0.19
CA LEU A 539 27.92 -3.49 1.09
C LEU A 539 27.98 -4.01 2.54
N TYR A 540 28.24 -5.30 2.68
CA TYR A 540 28.31 -6.07 3.93
C TYR A 540 29.22 -7.27 3.70
N THR A 541 29.78 -7.84 4.78
CA THR A 541 30.74 -8.95 4.65
C THR A 541 30.04 -10.27 4.34
N GLU A 542 30.79 -11.28 3.89
CA GLU A 542 30.25 -12.63 3.71
C GLU A 542 29.84 -13.26 5.07
N LYS A 543 30.55 -12.92 6.15
CA LYS A 543 30.17 -13.30 7.52
C LYS A 543 28.80 -12.73 7.90
N ASP A 544 28.55 -11.46 7.61
CA ASP A 544 27.25 -10.82 7.85
C ASP A 544 26.14 -11.49 7.03
N TYR A 545 26.42 -11.83 5.76
CA TYR A 545 25.48 -12.55 4.90
C TYR A 545 25.10 -13.93 5.44
N LEU A 546 26.08 -14.69 5.94
CA LEU A 546 25.84 -16.01 6.54
C LEU A 546 25.04 -15.93 7.85
N ALA A 547 25.12 -14.80 8.57
CA ALA A 547 24.38 -14.53 9.80
C ALA A 547 22.96 -13.96 9.58
N LEU A 548 22.53 -13.70 8.33
CA LEU A 548 21.15 -13.28 8.04
C LEU A 548 20.15 -14.44 8.20
N ASP A 549 18.92 -14.12 8.59
CA ASP A 549 17.78 -15.05 8.57
C ASP A 549 17.59 -15.66 7.17
N GLU A 550 17.22 -16.92 7.05
CA GLU A 550 16.99 -17.55 5.72
C GLU A 550 15.82 -16.89 4.98
N THR A 551 14.69 -16.71 5.67
CA THR A 551 13.40 -16.25 5.11
C THR A 551 12.95 -14.92 5.71
N ASN A 552 12.22 -14.11 4.93
CA ASN A 552 11.59 -12.89 5.43
C ASN A 552 10.54 -13.19 6.53
N THR A 553 10.54 -12.42 7.63
CA THR A 553 9.54 -12.53 8.70
C THR A 553 8.11 -12.24 8.16
N PRO A 554 7.16 -13.18 8.25
CA PRO A 554 5.78 -12.99 7.81
C PRO A 554 5.13 -11.75 8.42
N GLU A 555 4.26 -11.08 7.67
CA GLU A 555 3.59 -9.85 8.11
C GLU A 555 2.67 -10.09 9.31
N ILE A 556 2.02 -11.25 9.37
CA ILE A 556 1.12 -11.67 10.46
C ILE A 556 1.78 -11.72 11.86
N LEU A 557 3.12 -11.77 11.93
CA LEU A 557 3.86 -11.69 13.19
C LEU A 557 4.21 -10.26 13.63
N ARG A 558 3.92 -9.25 12.80
CA ARG A 558 4.45 -7.87 12.95
C ARG A 558 3.50 -6.77 12.48
N CYS A 559 2.20 -7.04 12.35
CA CYS A 559 1.18 -6.05 11.97
C CYS A 559 0.02 -6.03 12.97
N ASP A 560 -0.87 -5.04 12.84
CA ASP A 560 -2.19 -5.07 13.46
C ASP A 560 -3.05 -6.18 12.82
N LEU A 561 -3.76 -6.94 13.66
CA LEU A 561 -4.65 -8.04 13.24
C LEU A 561 -6.13 -7.64 13.25
N THR A 562 -6.50 -6.43 13.71
CA THR A 562 -7.90 -6.00 13.91
C THR A 562 -8.76 -6.16 12.65
N GLN A 563 -8.27 -5.74 11.47
CA GLN A 563 -8.97 -5.96 10.19
C GLN A 563 -9.06 -7.44 9.80
N ALA A 564 -8.01 -8.23 10.09
CA ALA A 564 -7.96 -9.65 9.76
C ALA A 564 -9.00 -10.44 10.58
N LEU A 565 -9.08 -10.19 11.89
CA LEU A 565 -10.03 -10.85 12.78
C LEU A 565 -11.48 -10.43 12.48
N LEU A 566 -11.73 -9.17 12.13
CA LEU A 566 -13.05 -8.74 11.64
C LEU A 566 -13.46 -9.52 10.39
N ASN A 567 -12.55 -9.65 9.41
CA ASN A 567 -12.80 -10.41 8.19
C ASN A 567 -13.00 -11.91 8.46
N MET A 568 -12.36 -12.49 9.49
CA MET A 568 -12.55 -13.88 9.90
C MET A 568 -13.91 -14.09 10.59
N LYS A 569 -14.24 -13.27 11.60
CA LYS A 569 -15.50 -13.34 12.35
C LYS A 569 -16.72 -13.06 11.46
N ALA A 570 -16.63 -12.12 10.53
CA ALA A 570 -17.68 -11.84 9.55
C ALA A 570 -17.93 -12.97 8.53
N ARG A 571 -17.11 -14.04 8.57
CA ARG A 571 -17.25 -15.25 7.75
C ARG A 571 -17.63 -16.49 8.56
N GLY A 572 -17.95 -16.33 9.85
CA GLY A 572 -18.27 -17.45 10.76
C GLY A 572 -17.05 -18.23 11.24
N VAL A 573 -15.84 -17.66 11.19
CA VAL A 573 -14.69 -18.24 11.90
C VAL A 573 -14.73 -17.77 13.35
N ASP A 574 -15.42 -18.53 14.18
CA ASP A 574 -15.48 -18.24 15.61
C ASP A 574 -14.25 -18.72 16.37
N ASP A 575 -13.74 -19.91 16.05
CA ASP A 575 -12.45 -20.39 16.53
C ASP A 575 -11.32 -19.82 15.67
N ILE A 576 -10.74 -18.71 16.16
CA ILE A 576 -9.57 -18.05 15.58
C ILE A 576 -8.27 -18.79 15.95
N VAL A 577 -8.25 -19.57 17.04
CA VAL A 577 -7.03 -20.17 17.61
C VAL A 577 -6.61 -21.41 16.82
N HIS A 578 -7.59 -22.23 16.41
CA HIS A 578 -7.37 -23.41 15.58
C HIS A 578 -7.57 -23.15 14.07
N PHE A 579 -7.80 -21.90 13.66
CA PHE A 579 -7.79 -21.56 12.23
C PHE A 579 -6.42 -21.87 11.61
N PRO A 580 -6.35 -22.56 10.45
CA PRO A 580 -5.08 -22.97 9.86
C PRO A 580 -4.38 -21.78 9.19
N PHE A 581 -3.61 -21.04 9.96
CA PHE A 581 -2.62 -20.09 9.48
C PHE A 581 -1.34 -20.81 9.02
N LEU A 582 -0.76 -20.38 7.89
CA LEU A 582 0.57 -20.81 7.44
C LEU A 582 1.68 -20.44 8.45
N THR A 583 1.46 -19.41 9.26
CA THR A 583 2.25 -19.13 10.48
C THR A 583 1.32 -18.48 11.50
N ARG A 584 1.17 -19.11 12.68
CA ARG A 584 0.20 -18.67 13.69
C ARG A 584 0.60 -17.31 14.30
N PRO A 585 -0.31 -16.34 14.45
CA PRO A 585 -0.02 -15.06 15.10
C PRO A 585 0.27 -15.21 16.61
N PRO A 586 0.99 -14.25 17.24
CA PRO A 586 1.18 -14.23 18.69
C PRO A 586 -0.14 -14.05 19.45
N ARG A 587 -0.32 -14.74 20.59
CA ARG A 587 -1.54 -14.63 21.43
C ARG A 587 -1.82 -13.19 21.88
N GLU A 588 -0.81 -12.45 22.37
CA GLU A 588 -0.94 -11.02 22.71
C GLU A 588 -1.55 -10.17 21.57
N ALA A 589 -1.25 -10.52 20.31
CA ALA A 589 -1.72 -9.78 19.13
C ALA A 589 -3.16 -10.14 18.75
N LEU A 590 -3.55 -11.41 18.92
CA LEU A 590 -4.94 -11.85 18.78
C LEU A 590 -5.83 -11.20 19.85
N GLU A 591 -5.43 -11.30 21.12
CA GLU A 591 -6.16 -10.75 22.27
C GLU A 591 -6.38 -9.24 22.12
N LYS A 592 -5.31 -8.48 21.78
CA LYS A 592 -5.45 -7.04 21.60
C LYS A 592 -6.32 -6.66 20.41
N ALA A 593 -6.25 -7.40 19.29
CA ALA A 593 -7.11 -7.16 18.14
C ALA A 593 -8.59 -7.46 18.44
N LEU A 594 -8.88 -8.50 19.24
CA LEU A 594 -10.24 -8.79 19.71
C LEU A 594 -10.77 -7.70 20.65
N LEU A 595 -9.96 -7.25 21.62
CA LEU A 595 -10.31 -6.13 22.49
C LEU A 595 -10.53 -4.83 21.71
N GLN A 596 -9.71 -4.57 20.68
CA GLN A 596 -9.89 -3.40 19.81
C GLN A 596 -11.17 -3.47 18.97
N LEU A 597 -11.63 -4.67 18.57
CA LEU A 597 -12.93 -4.85 17.91
C LEU A 597 -14.11 -4.73 18.88
N LEU A 598 -13.98 -5.19 20.12
CA LEU A 598 -14.98 -5.00 21.17
C LEU A 598 -15.17 -3.50 21.48
N ASN A 599 -14.06 -2.75 21.61
CA ASN A 599 -14.06 -1.30 21.88
C ASN A 599 -14.65 -0.42 20.75
N ILE A 600 -15.04 -0.98 19.61
CA ILE A 600 -15.73 -0.27 18.51
C ILE A 600 -17.08 -0.93 18.17
N ASP A 601 -17.66 -1.65 19.13
CA ASP A 601 -18.92 -2.38 19.05
C ASP A 601 -18.98 -3.45 17.95
N ALA A 602 -17.84 -3.88 17.39
CA ALA A 602 -17.79 -4.83 16.27
C ALA A 602 -17.92 -6.29 16.71
N LEU A 603 -17.65 -6.58 17.98
CA LEU A 603 -17.90 -7.87 18.63
C LEU A 603 -18.85 -7.66 19.81
N GLN A 604 -19.52 -8.74 20.21
CA GLN A 604 -20.25 -8.84 21.48
C GLN A 604 -19.30 -9.35 22.58
N GLU A 605 -19.71 -9.28 23.86
CA GLU A 605 -18.91 -9.74 25.00
C GLU A 605 -18.57 -11.25 24.94
N ASP A 606 -19.40 -12.05 24.28
CA ASP A 606 -19.16 -13.49 24.03
C ASP A 606 -18.15 -13.76 22.89
N GLY A 607 -17.61 -12.70 22.27
CA GLY A 607 -16.65 -12.76 21.18
C GLY A 607 -17.25 -13.07 19.80
N ARG A 608 -18.58 -13.18 19.66
CA ARG A 608 -19.26 -13.27 18.35
C ARG A 608 -19.30 -11.90 17.67
N ILE A 609 -19.54 -11.87 16.36
CA ILE A 609 -19.68 -10.62 15.62
C ILE A 609 -21.04 -9.95 15.88
N SER A 610 -21.05 -8.63 16.03
CA SER A 610 -22.27 -7.84 16.16
C SER A 610 -22.86 -7.47 14.78
N GLU A 611 -24.06 -6.90 14.75
CA GLU A 611 -24.60 -6.31 13.51
C GLU A 611 -23.72 -5.17 12.99
N ILE A 612 -23.15 -4.35 13.89
CA ILE A 612 -22.18 -3.31 13.56
C ILE A 612 -20.95 -3.94 12.89
N GLY A 613 -20.37 -5.01 13.48
CA GLY A 613 -19.26 -5.76 12.87
C GLY A 613 -19.59 -6.31 11.47
N LEU A 614 -20.80 -6.85 11.28
CA LEU A 614 -21.28 -7.32 9.99
C LEU A 614 -21.55 -6.20 8.98
N GLN A 615 -21.72 -4.95 9.41
CA GLN A 615 -21.75 -3.78 8.53
C GLN A 615 -20.33 -3.29 8.22
N LEU A 616 -19.47 -3.16 9.24
CA LEU A 616 -18.06 -2.77 9.12
C LEU A 616 -17.30 -3.66 8.14
N ALA A 617 -17.47 -4.99 8.22
CA ALA A 617 -16.80 -5.94 7.35
C ALA A 617 -17.14 -5.76 5.85
N LYS A 618 -18.28 -5.15 5.51
CA LYS A 618 -18.71 -4.87 4.13
C LYS A 618 -18.16 -3.54 3.59
N LEU A 619 -17.59 -2.69 4.44
CA LEU A 619 -17.01 -1.41 4.06
C LEU A 619 -15.53 -1.60 3.62
N PRO A 620 -15.08 -0.94 2.54
CA PRO A 620 -13.67 -0.97 2.12
C PRO A 620 -12.83 0.05 2.92
N LEU A 621 -12.97 0.04 4.25
CA LEU A 621 -12.32 0.93 5.22
C LEU A 621 -11.62 0.10 6.30
N SER A 622 -10.82 0.74 7.17
CA SER A 622 -10.38 0.08 8.42
C SER A 622 -11.57 -0.04 9.38
N PRO A 623 -11.52 -0.91 10.41
CA PRO A 623 -12.64 -1.08 11.34
C PRO A 623 -12.95 0.23 12.10
N THR A 624 -11.90 0.98 12.46
CA THR A 624 -12.00 2.30 13.10
C THR A 624 -12.70 3.33 12.22
N LEU A 625 -12.22 3.57 10.98
CA LEU A 625 -12.83 4.52 10.03
C LEU A 625 -14.24 4.07 9.62
N GLY A 626 -14.49 2.76 9.56
CA GLY A 626 -15.83 2.21 9.40
C GLY A 626 -16.76 2.58 10.55
N ARG A 627 -16.31 2.47 11.81
CA ARG A 627 -17.15 2.81 12.99
C ARG A 627 -17.46 4.31 13.03
N VAL A 628 -16.50 5.15 12.66
CA VAL A 628 -16.72 6.59 12.45
C VAL A 628 -17.78 6.86 11.39
N LEU A 629 -17.73 6.17 10.25
CA LEU A 629 -18.75 6.30 9.18
C LEU A 629 -20.15 5.86 9.66
N LEU A 630 -20.24 4.78 10.42
CA LEU A 630 -21.51 4.30 10.98
C LEU A 630 -22.06 5.29 12.03
N ALA A 631 -21.22 5.76 12.96
CA ALA A 631 -21.60 6.76 13.97
C ALA A 631 -22.08 8.07 13.32
N ALA A 632 -21.41 8.54 12.27
CA ALA A 632 -21.84 9.71 11.52
C ALA A 632 -23.21 9.52 10.85
N SER A 633 -23.60 8.29 10.52
CA SER A 633 -24.96 7.99 10.03
C SER A 633 -26.01 7.99 11.15
N GLU A 634 -25.65 7.63 12.40
CA GLU A 634 -26.51 7.82 13.59
C GLU A 634 -26.78 9.32 13.84
N HIS A 635 -25.79 10.19 13.59
CA HIS A 635 -25.88 11.65 13.73
C HIS A 635 -26.50 12.38 12.52
N GLY A 636 -26.96 11.66 11.49
CA GLY A 636 -27.72 12.21 10.36
C GLY A 636 -26.89 12.49 9.08
N HIS A 637 -27.61 12.64 7.96
CA HIS A 637 -27.03 12.66 6.62
C HIS A 637 -25.98 13.76 6.37
N GLU A 638 -26.10 14.91 7.03
CA GLU A 638 -25.19 16.05 6.87
C GLU A 638 -23.82 15.76 7.49
N CYS A 639 -23.81 15.27 8.75
CA CYS A 639 -22.61 14.79 9.42
C CYS A 639 -21.94 13.65 8.61
N LEU A 640 -22.74 12.71 8.10
CA LEU A 640 -22.25 11.62 7.26
C LEU A 640 -21.56 12.11 5.97
N LEU A 641 -22.04 13.17 5.32
CA LEU A 641 -21.40 13.72 4.12
C LEU A 641 -20.04 14.36 4.44
N ASP A 642 -19.92 15.08 5.55
CA ASP A 642 -18.66 15.68 5.99
C ASP A 642 -17.65 14.62 6.47
N VAL A 643 -18.12 13.61 7.19
CA VAL A 643 -17.30 12.47 7.62
C VAL A 643 -16.83 11.64 6.42
N ILE A 644 -17.64 11.45 5.37
CA ILE A 644 -17.18 10.83 4.11
C ILE A 644 -16.04 11.64 3.49
N ASP A 645 -16.13 12.97 3.47
CA ASP A 645 -15.11 13.84 2.90
C ASP A 645 -13.78 13.76 3.69
N ILE A 646 -13.84 13.72 5.03
CA ILE A 646 -12.65 13.54 5.89
C ILE A 646 -12.06 12.12 5.75
N ILE A 647 -12.89 11.07 5.77
CA ILE A 647 -12.43 9.68 5.58
C ILE A 647 -11.82 9.48 4.18
N SER A 648 -12.31 10.20 3.18
CA SER A 648 -11.72 10.21 1.82
C SER A 648 -10.32 10.81 1.82
N CYS A 649 -10.07 11.86 2.62
CA CYS A 649 -8.73 12.37 2.87
C CYS A 649 -7.84 11.36 3.61
N LEU A 650 -8.32 10.80 4.73
CA LEU A 650 -7.55 9.82 5.51
C LEU A 650 -7.26 8.51 4.76
N SER A 651 -7.99 8.23 3.68
CA SER A 651 -7.74 7.10 2.77
C SER A 651 -6.68 7.36 1.69
N VAL A 652 -6.10 8.57 1.62
CA VAL A 652 -5.13 8.97 0.58
C VAL A 652 -3.89 9.64 1.20
N GLU A 653 -2.74 9.02 1.02
CA GLU A 653 -1.45 9.53 1.53
C GLU A 653 -1.02 10.84 0.84
N ASN A 654 -0.36 11.73 1.61
CA ASN A 654 0.37 12.91 1.11
C ASN A 654 -0.47 13.91 0.28
N ILE A 655 -1.67 14.25 0.77
CA ILE A 655 -2.53 15.30 0.20
C ILE A 655 -1.85 16.68 0.30
N PHE A 656 -1.45 17.06 1.51
CA PHE A 656 -0.58 18.21 1.72
C PHE A 656 0.83 17.81 1.28
N LEU A 657 1.45 18.61 0.41
CA LEU A 657 2.83 18.38 0.00
C LEU A 657 3.75 18.61 1.21
N ASN A 658 4.52 17.57 1.57
CA ASN A 658 5.56 17.65 2.59
C ASN A 658 6.73 18.47 2.06
N THR A 659 7.21 19.43 2.85
CA THR A 659 8.27 20.35 2.46
C THR A 659 9.49 20.17 3.37
N THR A 660 10.65 19.93 2.76
CA THR A 660 11.90 19.54 3.44
C THR A 660 12.83 20.71 3.79
N SER A 661 12.55 21.91 3.27
CA SER A 661 13.16 23.17 3.71
C SER A 661 12.14 23.96 4.55
N GLU A 662 12.61 24.60 5.61
CA GLU A 662 11.80 25.47 6.47
C GLU A 662 11.20 26.64 5.67
N GLU A 663 11.90 27.21 4.68
CA GLU A 663 11.36 28.24 3.77
C GLU A 663 10.11 27.74 3.02
N LYS A 664 10.18 26.50 2.52
CA LYS A 664 9.06 25.85 1.81
C LYS A 664 7.94 25.46 2.76
N LYS A 665 8.22 25.33 4.07
CA LYS A 665 7.23 25.07 5.12
C LYS A 665 6.50 26.35 5.53
N GLU A 666 7.20 27.47 5.74
CA GLU A 666 6.59 28.79 5.95
C GLU A 666 5.73 29.22 4.75
N ALA A 667 6.21 28.99 3.52
CA ALA A 667 5.43 29.21 2.31
C ALA A 667 4.17 28.32 2.27
N ALA A 668 4.25 27.07 2.72
CA ALA A 668 3.12 26.14 2.78
C ALA A 668 2.13 26.44 3.90
N GLU A 669 2.57 26.98 5.04
CA GLU A 669 1.71 27.48 6.12
C GLU A 669 0.97 28.76 5.69
N THR A 670 1.67 29.67 5.00
CA THR A 670 1.07 30.87 4.39
C THR A 670 0.03 30.52 3.33
N ALA A 671 0.37 29.59 2.42
CA ALA A 671 -0.48 29.17 1.31
C ALA A 671 -1.71 28.31 1.69
N ARG A 672 -1.84 27.92 2.97
CA ARG A 672 -2.96 27.08 3.48
C ARG A 672 -3.72 27.75 4.64
N ARG A 673 -3.41 29.01 4.95
CA ARG A 673 -3.89 29.76 6.12
C ARG A 673 -5.42 29.90 6.17
N ASP A 674 -6.09 29.92 5.02
CA ASP A 674 -7.53 29.97 4.82
C ASP A 674 -8.21 28.59 5.02
N LEU A 675 -7.50 27.50 4.72
CA LEU A 675 -7.96 26.12 4.89
C LEU A 675 -7.88 25.66 6.35
N TYR A 676 -6.98 26.25 7.14
CA TYR A 676 -6.76 25.87 8.54
C TYR A 676 -7.98 26.12 9.43
N ARG A 677 -8.26 25.17 10.33
CA ARG A 677 -9.37 25.20 11.29
C ARG A 677 -8.84 25.07 12.71
N ARG A 678 -9.46 25.75 13.68
CA ARG A 678 -8.96 25.84 15.07
C ARG A 678 -9.17 24.55 15.85
N GLU A 679 -10.14 23.78 15.41
CA GLU A 679 -10.63 22.50 15.92
C GLU A 679 -9.66 21.34 15.55
N GLY A 680 -8.80 21.56 14.56
CA GLY A 680 -7.66 20.69 14.24
C GLY A 680 -7.61 20.18 12.79
N ASP A 681 -6.84 19.10 12.62
CA ASP A 681 -6.48 18.56 11.31
C ASP A 681 -7.71 18.00 10.56
N HIS A 682 -8.68 17.39 11.26
CA HIS A 682 -9.87 16.81 10.65
C HIS A 682 -10.72 17.85 9.91
N LEU A 683 -11.03 18.98 10.55
CA LEU A 683 -11.80 20.05 9.91
C LEU A 683 -10.97 20.83 8.88
N THR A 684 -9.64 20.85 9.04
CA THR A 684 -8.73 21.37 8.01
C THR A 684 -8.77 20.51 6.74
N MET A 685 -8.83 19.17 6.87
CA MET A 685 -9.06 18.26 5.75
C MET A 685 -10.44 18.47 5.12
N LEU A 686 -11.50 18.61 5.93
CA LEU A 686 -12.85 18.90 5.42
C LEU A 686 -12.89 20.20 4.60
N SER A 687 -12.31 21.28 5.14
CA SER A 687 -12.19 22.57 4.46
C SER A 687 -11.45 22.43 3.13
N THR A 688 -10.37 21.63 3.11
CA THR A 688 -9.58 21.36 1.89
C THR A 688 -10.40 20.63 0.83
N VAL A 689 -11.24 19.65 1.21
CA VAL A 689 -12.12 18.93 0.26
C VAL A 689 -13.26 19.83 -0.23
N ARG A 690 -13.98 20.49 0.68
CA ARG A 690 -15.10 21.39 0.32
C ARG A 690 -14.62 22.49 -0.64
N ALA A 691 -13.46 23.12 -0.37
CA ALA A 691 -12.89 24.16 -1.24
C ALA A 691 -12.41 23.62 -2.60
N TYR A 692 -11.70 22.49 -2.65
CA TYR A 692 -11.27 21.85 -3.90
C TYR A 692 -12.44 21.36 -4.77
N ALA A 693 -13.54 20.91 -4.13
CA ALA A 693 -14.76 20.50 -4.82
C ALA A 693 -15.55 21.70 -5.37
N GLY A 694 -15.63 22.80 -4.61
CA GLY A 694 -16.29 24.04 -5.04
C GLY A 694 -15.55 24.80 -6.15
N GLU A 695 -14.22 24.67 -6.24
CA GLU A 695 -13.44 25.17 -7.37
C GLU A 695 -13.89 24.48 -8.67
N ASN A 696 -14.31 25.29 -9.65
CA ASN A 696 -14.88 24.83 -10.93
C ASN A 696 -14.15 25.41 -12.16
N VAL A 697 -13.24 26.36 -11.99
CA VAL A 697 -12.49 27.00 -13.09
C VAL A 697 -11.19 26.23 -13.36
N ASP A 698 -10.30 26.15 -12.36
CA ASP A 698 -9.06 25.37 -12.48
C ASP A 698 -8.61 24.76 -11.13
N ARG A 699 -9.05 23.51 -10.91
CA ARG A 699 -8.64 22.68 -9.76
C ARG A 699 -7.15 22.32 -9.75
N LYS A 700 -6.42 22.48 -10.86
CA LYS A 700 -4.95 22.27 -10.90
C LYS A 700 -4.25 23.53 -10.42
N ALA A 701 -4.58 24.69 -10.96
CA ALA A 701 -4.03 25.98 -10.47
C ALA A 701 -4.38 26.24 -8.99
N TRP A 702 -5.59 25.88 -8.55
CA TRP A 702 -5.97 25.93 -7.13
C TRP A 702 -5.08 25.03 -6.27
N ALA A 703 -4.83 23.78 -6.70
CA ALA A 703 -4.00 22.85 -5.93
C ALA A 703 -2.53 23.29 -5.86
N GLU A 704 -2.00 23.80 -6.98
CA GLU A 704 -0.65 24.38 -7.05
C GLU A 704 -0.52 25.61 -6.13
N ARG A 705 -1.52 26.50 -6.09
CA ARG A 705 -1.55 27.68 -5.22
C ARG A 705 -1.47 27.34 -3.72
N HIS A 706 -2.25 26.36 -3.24
CA HIS A 706 -2.28 25.97 -1.83
C HIS A 706 -1.23 24.89 -1.46
N LEU A 707 -0.32 24.58 -2.39
CA LEU A 707 0.69 23.51 -2.27
C LEU A 707 0.06 22.16 -1.87
N VAL A 708 -1.07 21.82 -2.48
CA VAL A 708 -1.81 20.57 -2.33
C VAL A 708 -1.58 19.69 -3.56
N SER A 709 -1.47 18.38 -3.36
CA SER A 709 -1.28 17.42 -4.45
C SER A 709 -2.57 17.24 -5.25
N HIS A 710 -2.66 17.87 -6.44
CA HIS A 710 -3.81 17.72 -7.35
C HIS A 710 -4.15 16.24 -7.63
N ARG A 711 -3.13 15.37 -7.80
CA ARG A 711 -3.31 13.93 -8.03
C ARG A 711 -3.82 13.20 -6.79
N ALA A 712 -3.43 13.62 -5.58
CA ALA A 712 -4.02 13.10 -4.35
C ALA A 712 -5.49 13.54 -4.26
N MET A 713 -5.80 14.82 -4.52
CA MET A 713 -7.18 15.34 -4.46
C MET A 713 -8.10 14.72 -5.52
N GLN A 714 -7.61 14.41 -6.73
CA GLN A 714 -8.35 13.55 -7.68
C GLN A 714 -8.71 12.20 -7.05
N SER A 715 -7.73 11.53 -6.41
CA SER A 715 -7.92 10.24 -5.74
C SER A 715 -8.90 10.35 -4.55
N VAL A 716 -8.86 11.45 -3.79
CA VAL A 716 -9.82 11.76 -2.71
C VAL A 716 -11.22 11.91 -3.28
N MET A 717 -11.40 12.61 -4.40
CA MET A 717 -12.71 12.77 -5.05
C MET A 717 -13.26 11.45 -5.62
N ASP A 718 -12.40 10.56 -6.12
CA ASP A 718 -12.79 9.21 -6.53
C ASP A 718 -13.23 8.34 -5.34
N VAL A 719 -12.51 8.39 -4.21
CA VAL A 719 -12.90 7.71 -2.96
C VAL A 719 -14.21 8.28 -2.42
N ARG A 720 -14.35 9.61 -2.35
CA ARG A 720 -15.57 10.35 -1.93
C ARG A 720 -16.79 9.88 -2.72
N LYS A 721 -16.67 9.82 -4.04
CA LYS A 721 -17.73 9.36 -4.95
C LYS A 721 -18.12 7.91 -4.68
N GLN A 722 -17.15 7.04 -4.40
CA GLN A 722 -17.39 5.61 -4.14
C GLN A 722 -17.99 5.36 -2.75
N LEU A 723 -17.52 6.07 -1.71
CA LEU A 723 -18.12 6.02 -0.37
C LEU A 723 -19.56 6.54 -0.38
N ARG A 724 -19.85 7.68 -1.05
CA ARG A 724 -21.24 8.15 -1.25
C ARG A 724 -22.10 7.11 -1.98
N ALA A 725 -21.57 6.43 -3.00
CA ALA A 725 -22.29 5.37 -3.72
C ALA A 725 -22.55 4.14 -2.83
N GLN A 726 -21.60 3.74 -1.98
CA GLN A 726 -21.78 2.62 -1.05
C GLN A 726 -22.76 2.97 0.07
N CYS A 727 -22.70 4.17 0.64
CA CYS A 727 -23.70 4.64 1.63
C CYS A 727 -25.11 4.70 1.04
N ARG A 728 -25.27 4.98 -0.26
CA ARG A 728 -26.57 4.83 -0.97
C ARG A 728 -26.99 3.38 -1.13
N GLN A 729 -26.05 2.47 -1.38
CA GLN A 729 -26.32 1.03 -1.49
C GLN A 729 -26.72 0.40 -0.14
N THR A 730 -26.12 0.84 0.97
CA THR A 730 -26.46 0.42 2.34
C THR A 730 -27.67 1.18 2.94
N LYS A 731 -28.27 2.12 2.19
CA LYS A 731 -29.38 3.01 2.62
C LYS A 731 -29.02 4.03 3.73
N MET A 732 -27.74 4.26 4.00
CA MET A 732 -27.24 5.30 4.92
C MET A 732 -27.33 6.72 4.35
N LEU A 733 -27.44 6.85 3.02
CA LEU A 733 -27.75 8.11 2.33
C LEU A 733 -29.00 7.98 1.45
N PRO A 734 -29.81 9.05 1.32
CA PRO A 734 -30.90 9.10 0.36
C PRO A 734 -30.39 8.99 -1.08
N ARG A 735 -31.28 8.52 -1.97
CA ARG A 735 -30.97 8.33 -3.40
C ARG A 735 -30.84 9.64 -4.17
N GLU A 736 -31.52 10.68 -3.72
CA GLU A 736 -31.54 12.00 -4.35
C GLU A 736 -30.61 12.97 -3.62
N GLU A 737 -29.81 13.69 -4.38
CA GLU A 737 -29.00 14.81 -3.88
C GLU A 737 -29.87 16.06 -3.91
N ARG A 738 -30.23 16.59 -2.73
CA ARG A 738 -30.39 18.05 -2.62
C ARG A 738 -29.03 18.67 -2.95
N GLY A 739 -29.01 19.77 -3.69
CA GLY A 739 -27.79 20.31 -4.30
C GLY A 739 -26.71 20.69 -3.30
N ASP A 740 -25.49 21.00 -3.78
CA ASP A 740 -24.27 21.31 -3.03
C ASP A 740 -24.32 22.60 -2.15
N GLN A 741 -25.48 22.96 -1.60
CA GLN A 741 -25.59 23.81 -0.42
C GLN A 741 -25.15 22.99 0.81
N TYR A 742 -23.86 23.01 1.11
CA TYR A 742 -23.36 22.47 2.36
C TYR A 742 -23.72 23.43 3.51
N PRO A 743 -24.50 23.02 4.52
CA PRO A 743 -24.62 23.78 5.75
C PRO A 743 -23.25 23.86 6.46
N ASP A 744 -23.14 24.78 7.41
CA ASP A 744 -21.94 24.89 8.23
C ASP A 744 -21.70 23.59 9.02
N PRO A 745 -20.50 23.00 8.96
CA PRO A 745 -20.24 21.68 9.50
C PRO A 745 -20.20 21.72 11.02
N SER A 746 -21.11 21.01 11.71
CA SER A 746 -21.10 20.91 13.17
C SER A 746 -19.81 20.23 13.66
N PRO A 747 -18.87 20.94 14.31
CA PRO A 747 -17.59 20.36 14.72
C PRO A 747 -17.77 19.23 15.74
N GLU A 748 -18.72 19.42 16.65
CA GLU A 748 -19.02 18.50 17.73
C GLU A 748 -19.55 17.16 17.20
N LEU A 749 -20.54 17.15 16.31
CA LEU A 749 -21.09 15.90 15.77
C LEU A 749 -20.04 15.11 14.97
N ILE A 750 -19.19 15.81 14.20
CA ILE A 750 -18.07 15.20 13.49
C ILE A 750 -17.07 14.59 14.48
N LEU A 751 -16.67 15.33 15.53
CA LEU A 751 -15.68 14.86 16.49
C LEU A 751 -16.21 13.75 17.43
N ARG A 752 -17.49 13.78 17.81
CA ARG A 752 -18.19 12.68 18.50
C ARG A 752 -18.25 11.42 17.62
N SER A 753 -18.57 11.57 16.32
CA SER A 753 -18.51 10.46 15.36
C SER A 753 -17.12 9.85 15.27
N PHE A 754 -16.08 10.70 15.26
CA PHE A 754 -14.69 10.26 15.22
C PHE A 754 -14.26 9.57 16.52
N LEU A 755 -14.69 10.06 17.69
CA LEU A 755 -14.45 9.41 18.98
C LEU A 755 -15.02 7.99 19.04
N ALA A 756 -16.21 7.73 18.48
CA ALA A 756 -16.79 6.38 18.44
C ALA A 756 -15.92 5.33 17.70
N GLY A 757 -15.03 5.75 16.79
CA GLY A 757 -14.08 4.83 16.13
C GLY A 757 -12.62 4.95 16.62
N PHE A 758 -12.30 5.92 17.47
CA PHE A 758 -10.94 6.27 17.89
C PHE A 758 -10.82 6.59 19.39
N ALA A 759 -11.76 6.17 20.25
CA ALA A 759 -11.77 6.45 21.69
C ALA A 759 -10.45 6.07 22.41
N THR A 760 -9.82 4.97 22.00
CA THR A 760 -8.51 4.52 22.49
C THR A 760 -7.36 5.46 22.09
N ASN A 761 -7.52 6.20 20.99
CA ASN A 761 -6.51 7.04 20.38
C ASN A 761 -6.66 8.50 20.83
N THR A 762 -6.81 8.66 22.15
CA THR A 762 -7.00 9.94 22.83
C THR A 762 -5.86 10.21 23.81
N ALA A 763 -5.54 11.48 24.03
CA ALA A 763 -4.55 11.91 25.02
C ALA A 763 -5.01 13.19 25.72
N ARG A 764 -4.73 13.28 27.02
CA ARG A 764 -5.05 14.44 27.86
C ARG A 764 -3.80 15.27 28.15
N LEU A 765 -3.96 16.58 28.25
CA LEU A 765 -2.94 17.48 28.77
C LEU A 765 -2.78 17.21 30.28
N VAL A 766 -1.54 17.07 30.75
CA VAL A 766 -1.23 16.96 32.18
C VAL A 766 -0.55 18.22 32.70
N PRO A 767 -0.53 18.48 34.03
CA PRO A 767 0.00 19.74 34.59
C PRO A 767 1.49 20.01 34.28
N ASP A 768 2.28 18.99 33.97
CA ASP A 768 3.67 19.14 33.49
C ASP A 768 3.76 19.78 32.07
N GLY A 769 2.63 19.92 31.38
CA GLY A 769 2.50 20.54 30.07
C GLY A 769 2.73 19.60 28.88
N SER A 770 2.98 18.31 29.12
CA SER A 770 2.97 17.25 28.11
C SER A 770 1.56 16.69 27.90
N TYR A 771 1.36 15.95 26.81
CA TYR A 771 0.18 15.10 26.63
C TYR A 771 0.51 13.66 27.02
N ARG A 772 -0.45 12.97 27.64
CA ARG A 772 -0.37 11.53 27.92
C ARG A 772 -1.58 10.79 27.37
N THR A 773 -1.35 9.67 26.71
CA THR A 773 -2.44 8.82 26.17
C THR A 773 -3.35 8.36 27.30
N ILE A 774 -4.66 8.41 27.10
CA ILE A 774 -5.62 8.02 28.15
C ILE A 774 -5.55 6.50 28.36
N VAL A 775 -5.54 5.74 27.27
CA VAL A 775 -5.14 4.33 27.30
C VAL A 775 -3.61 4.24 27.41
N GLY A 776 -3.12 3.61 28.49
CA GLY A 776 -1.70 3.28 28.67
C GLY A 776 -0.78 4.39 29.23
N ASN A 777 -1.28 5.62 29.45
CA ASN A 777 -0.55 6.70 30.14
C ASN A 777 0.83 7.08 29.54
N GLN A 778 1.01 6.90 28.22
CA GLN A 778 2.28 7.13 27.53
C GLN A 778 2.42 8.61 27.13
N THR A 779 3.59 9.21 27.35
CA THR A 779 3.87 10.58 26.90
C THR A 779 3.90 10.66 25.37
N VAL A 780 3.19 11.65 24.81
CA VAL A 780 3.07 11.90 23.37
C VAL A 780 3.24 13.38 23.06
N ALA A 781 3.84 13.70 21.91
CA ALA A 781 3.89 15.05 21.37
C ALA A 781 2.97 15.19 20.14
N ILE A 782 2.34 16.35 19.96
CA ILE A 782 1.68 16.69 18.69
C ILE A 782 2.75 16.76 17.60
N HIS A 783 2.51 16.13 16.45
CA HIS A 783 3.46 16.13 15.33
C HIS A 783 3.58 17.54 14.69
N PRO A 784 4.78 17.98 14.26
CA PRO A 784 5.00 19.32 13.67
C PRO A 784 4.24 19.64 12.37
N SER A 785 3.48 18.70 11.82
CA SER A 785 2.63 18.90 10.63
C SER A 785 1.15 19.18 10.96
N SER A 786 0.79 19.23 12.25
CA SER A 786 -0.58 19.45 12.71
C SER A 786 -0.86 20.93 12.92
N VAL A 787 -2.06 21.39 12.60
CA VAL A 787 -2.50 22.78 12.90
C VAL A 787 -2.63 23.05 14.40
N LEU A 788 -2.55 22.00 15.24
CA LEU A 788 -2.50 22.10 16.70
C LEU A 788 -1.08 22.07 17.28
N PHE A 789 -0.03 22.02 16.45
CA PHE A 789 1.35 22.07 16.94
C PHE A 789 1.61 23.37 17.72
N GLY A 790 2.28 23.26 18.87
CA GLY A 790 2.52 24.36 19.81
C GLY A 790 1.29 24.82 20.63
N LYS A 791 0.06 24.40 20.27
CA LYS A 791 -1.17 24.77 21.00
C LYS A 791 -1.43 23.80 22.16
N LYS A 792 -2.01 24.31 23.24
CA LYS A 792 -2.47 23.53 24.39
C LYS A 792 -3.99 23.56 24.46
N VAL A 793 -4.60 22.38 24.47
CA VAL A 793 -6.03 22.12 24.64
C VAL A 793 -6.18 20.99 25.67
N GLU A 794 -7.34 20.87 26.29
CA GLU A 794 -7.57 19.91 27.40
C GLU A 794 -7.29 18.46 26.99
N ALA A 795 -7.92 18.01 25.91
CA ALA A 795 -7.69 16.69 25.32
C ALA A 795 -7.57 16.77 23.80
N ILE A 796 -6.90 15.76 23.24
CA ILE A 796 -6.71 15.57 21.81
C ILE A 796 -7.10 14.16 21.37
N LEU A 797 -7.73 14.09 20.22
CA LEU A 797 -7.91 12.90 19.40
C LEU A 797 -6.80 12.81 18.36
N TYR A 798 -6.31 11.62 18.01
CA TYR A 798 -5.34 11.43 16.93
C TYR A 798 -5.61 10.16 16.09
N ASN A 799 -5.26 10.21 14.80
CA ASN A 799 -5.44 9.08 13.90
C ASN A 799 -4.26 8.09 13.95
N GLU A 800 -3.03 8.59 13.84
CA GLU A 800 -1.82 7.78 13.93
C GLU A 800 -1.02 8.10 15.20
N PHE A 801 -0.53 7.05 15.87
CA PHE A 801 0.51 7.12 16.89
C PHE A 801 1.80 6.55 16.31
N VAL A 802 2.79 7.41 16.05
CA VAL A 802 4.01 7.07 15.29
C VAL A 802 5.23 7.30 16.16
N PHE A 803 6.11 6.31 16.22
CA PHE A 803 7.40 6.42 16.92
C PHE A 803 8.55 6.68 15.94
N THR A 804 9.31 7.75 16.18
CA THR A 804 10.59 8.02 15.48
C THR A 804 11.73 8.12 16.49
N ASN A 805 12.15 9.33 16.86
CA ASN A 805 13.06 9.57 18.00
C ASN A 805 12.28 9.80 19.31
N ARG A 806 10.99 10.17 19.19
CA ARG A 806 10.00 10.23 20.27
C ARG A 806 8.62 9.84 19.71
N SER A 807 7.66 9.64 20.60
CA SER A 807 6.28 9.31 20.26
C SER A 807 5.50 10.55 19.78
N TYR A 808 4.87 10.47 18.61
CA TYR A 808 4.13 11.55 17.98
C TYR A 808 2.68 11.15 17.65
N ALA A 809 1.74 12.05 17.91
CA ALA A 809 0.35 12.00 17.46
C ALA A 809 0.18 12.77 16.13
N ARG A 810 -0.50 12.17 15.14
CA ARG A 810 -0.78 12.77 13.82
C ARG A 810 -2.27 12.73 13.47
N GLY A 811 -2.73 13.70 12.69
CA GLY A 811 -4.16 13.88 12.38
C GLY A 811 -4.88 14.25 13.67
N VAL A 812 -4.48 15.35 14.29
CA VAL A 812 -4.84 15.71 15.65
C VAL A 812 -5.99 16.72 15.65
N SER A 813 -7.01 16.48 16.48
CA SER A 813 -8.09 17.43 16.76
C SER A 813 -8.31 17.61 18.25
N ALA A 814 -8.77 18.80 18.64
CA ALA A 814 -9.14 19.10 20.01
C ALA A 814 -10.49 18.43 20.33
N VAL A 815 -10.60 17.83 21.52
CA VAL A 815 -11.84 17.24 22.04
C VAL A 815 -11.99 17.60 23.52
N GLN A 816 -13.21 17.54 24.04
CA GLN A 816 -13.52 17.78 25.45
C GLN A 816 -13.41 16.46 26.24
N MET A 817 -13.00 16.52 27.52
CA MET A 817 -12.74 15.32 28.33
C MET A 817 -14.00 14.51 28.68
N ASP A 818 -15.16 15.15 28.75
CA ASP A 818 -16.48 14.53 28.92
C ASP A 818 -16.84 13.63 27.72
N TRP A 819 -16.68 14.12 26.48
CA TRP A 819 -16.94 13.34 25.26
C TRP A 819 -16.05 12.10 25.17
N VAL A 820 -14.79 12.20 25.66
CA VAL A 820 -13.87 11.07 25.74
C VAL A 820 -14.27 10.10 26.86
N GLY A 821 -14.84 10.60 27.96
CA GLY A 821 -15.44 9.78 29.02
C GLY A 821 -16.64 8.97 28.51
N GLU A 822 -17.59 9.63 27.83
CA GLU A 822 -18.73 9.00 27.17
C GLU A 822 -18.27 7.91 26.17
N ALA A 823 -17.32 8.24 25.29
CA ALA A 823 -16.81 7.31 24.27
C ALA A 823 -15.99 6.13 24.83
N LEU A 824 -15.49 6.21 26.07
CA LEU A 824 -14.77 5.13 26.75
C LEU A 824 -15.64 4.33 27.72
N ALA A 825 -16.83 4.83 28.08
CA ALA A 825 -17.77 4.13 28.96
C ALA A 825 -18.58 3.04 28.22
N GLY A 826 -18.80 3.22 26.90
CA GLY A 826 -19.76 2.43 26.12
C GLY A 826 -21.16 3.04 26.11
N LYS A 827 -22.10 2.38 25.40
CA LYS A 827 -23.55 2.65 25.46
C LYS A 827 -24.25 1.52 26.20
#